data_AF-A0A117LSC4-F1
#
_entry.id   AF-A0A117LSC4-F1
#
_cell.length_a   1.000
_cell.length_b   1.000
_cell.length_c   1.000
_cell.angle_alpha   90.00
_cell.angle_beta   90.00
_cell.angle_gamma   90.00
#
_symmetry.space_group_name_H-M   'P 1'
#
loop_
_entity.id
_entity.type
_entity.pdbx_description
1 polymer ?
#
loop_
_entity_poly.entity_id
_entity_poly.type
_entity_poly.pdbx_seq_one_letter_code
_entity_poly.pdbx_strand_id
1 'polypeptide(L)'
;MNYTRNRASFTKVIAFITLKFFILSFLLLFLPASGFAQDEQELSIAPTNPAFAQYVNNDNSRKIKTVTEKVYPLGRIPSPFLYKVEKRASTLKSSKALAAYPARYDLRDTGKVTDVRDQGQCGSCWTFGAYASLESALLPSETWDFSENNLKNTNGFDPGCCDGGNDWMSIAYLSRWSGPVLEADDPYDYSSCLSPNGVSAQKHVQEVIFPYTIAEIKDAIMNHGALATSFYYDDSCFNYANNAYYFPYEGYYSNHEVAIVGWDDNYPLGNFAPYTPSANGAFILKNSWGPGWGDGGYFYISYEDSNCGYENAGFYSAESTTNYDDIYQYDPLGCSELIGASYTPYLWGANVFTARAQGQIKAVSFYTLDSNVNYEASVYKNVASAPTTGILAGTKTGSINVAGYHTVELNSPVLISNGEKFSIVIKLTNLNGYPYQHAIEKPYSGYSSTATASSGQSFYSINGYSWTDLTSAIGKTNFCIKAFTESTAVPTVPTVTTNAATGITQTSATLNGVITAVGGSPVDSYGFDWGISPFSLTNHIEVGSTSPGSTPFSFNNVLTGLASDKTYYFKAYAHNTGGQSTNTTVKNFTTLKNNPPAVTTNAATGITQTSATLNGVITAVGGSPVDSYGFDWGTSPTSLTNRFEVGVTSPGSTPFN
;
A
#
# COMPACT_ATOMS: atom_id res chain seq x y z
N MET A 1 -86.79 20.83 63.88
CA MET A 1 -86.63 21.52 62.57
C MET A 1 -85.44 20.88 61.87
N ASN A 2 -85.52 20.70 60.56
CA ASN A 2 -84.84 19.63 59.80
C ASN A 2 -84.01 20.25 58.64
N TYR A 3 -83.00 19.66 57.97
CA TYR A 3 -82.22 18.39 58.01
C TYR A 3 -81.02 18.54 57.01
N THR A 4 -79.95 17.72 56.87
CA THR A 4 -79.08 16.89 57.75
C THR A 4 -77.88 16.34 56.93
N ARG A 5 -76.63 16.38 57.47
CA ARG A 5 -75.43 15.59 57.07
C ARG A 5 -74.81 15.91 55.67
N ASN A 6 -73.52 15.69 55.34
CA ASN A 6 -72.28 15.13 55.96
C ASN A 6 -71.02 15.80 55.29
N ARG A 7 -69.71 15.76 55.63
CA ARG A 7 -68.73 14.92 56.40
C ARG A 7 -68.30 13.56 55.80
N ALA A 8 -67.02 13.13 55.77
CA ALA A 8 -65.65 13.69 55.99
C ALA A 8 -64.60 12.63 55.47
N SER A 9 -63.31 12.83 55.14
CA SER A 9 -62.23 13.86 55.31
C SER A 9 -61.14 13.59 56.40
N PHE A 10 -59.91 14.13 56.20
CA PHE A 10 -58.63 14.04 56.98
C PHE A 10 -57.66 12.83 56.73
N THR A 11 -56.34 12.84 57.06
CA THR A 11 -55.20 13.75 56.68
C THR A 11 -53.81 13.33 57.30
N LYS A 12 -52.79 13.03 56.45
CA LYS A 12 -51.29 13.00 56.71
C LYS A 12 -50.76 12.05 57.85
N VAL A 13 -49.49 11.96 58.33
CA VAL A 13 -48.22 12.75 58.19
C VAL A 13 -46.89 12.00 58.60
N ILE A 14 -45.76 12.23 57.89
CA ILE A 14 -44.30 12.29 58.28
C ILE A 14 -43.49 11.16 59.04
N ALA A 15 -42.17 11.07 58.69
CA ALA A 15 -40.94 10.70 59.49
C ALA A 15 -40.15 9.39 59.21
N PHE A 16 -38.82 9.48 59.42
CA PHE A 16 -37.77 8.44 59.33
C PHE A 16 -37.39 7.85 60.71
N ILE A 17 -36.83 6.63 60.76
CA ILE A 17 -35.59 6.25 61.50
C ILE A 17 -35.16 4.79 61.13
N THR A 18 -33.91 4.40 61.44
CA THR A 18 -33.19 3.22 60.90
C THR A 18 -33.08 2.01 61.85
N LEU A 19 -32.84 0.80 61.30
CA LEU A 19 -31.61 -0.02 61.50
C LEU A 19 -31.78 -1.57 61.74
N LYS A 20 -31.27 -2.38 60.78
CA LYS A 20 -30.66 -3.76 60.88
C LYS A 20 -31.47 -5.07 61.15
N PHE A 21 -31.26 -6.02 60.21
CA PHE A 21 -31.10 -7.50 60.29
C PHE A 21 -32.07 -8.42 61.10
N PHE A 22 -32.69 -9.40 60.41
CA PHE A 22 -32.14 -10.79 60.31
C PHE A 22 -32.78 -11.59 59.13
N ILE A 23 -32.46 -12.89 58.99
CA ILE A 23 -32.59 -13.73 57.76
C ILE A 23 -33.59 -14.89 57.94
N LEU A 24 -34.45 -15.14 56.93
CA LEU A 24 -35.10 -16.41 56.47
C LEU A 24 -36.27 -16.03 55.54
N SER A 25 -36.74 -16.76 54.51
CA SER A 25 -36.19 -17.80 53.60
C SER A 25 -37.22 -18.08 52.50
N PHE A 26 -36.79 -18.57 51.32
CA PHE A 26 -37.61 -19.24 50.27
C PHE A 26 -38.92 -18.57 49.78
N LEU A 27 -38.91 -18.04 48.54
CA LEU A 27 -39.37 -18.82 47.37
C LEU A 27 -38.86 -18.20 46.06
N LEU A 28 -38.19 -18.99 45.22
CA LEU A 28 -37.78 -18.60 43.86
C LEU A 28 -38.85 -19.06 42.87
N LEU A 29 -39.63 -18.12 42.34
CA LEU A 29 -40.48 -18.36 41.16
C LEU A 29 -39.66 -18.06 39.90
N PHE A 30 -39.40 -19.10 39.10
CA PHE A 30 -38.88 -18.94 37.76
C PHE A 30 -39.95 -18.27 36.88
N LEU A 31 -39.79 -16.97 36.61
CA LEU A 31 -40.33 -16.38 35.39
C LEU A 31 -39.32 -16.66 34.27
N PRO A 32 -39.74 -17.18 33.11
CA PRO A 32 -38.87 -17.22 31.95
C PRO A 32 -38.56 -15.78 31.56
N ALA A 33 -37.27 -15.42 31.53
CA ALA A 33 -36.86 -14.18 30.89
C ALA A 33 -37.25 -14.29 29.41
N SER A 34 -38.18 -13.44 28.96
CA SER A 34 -38.45 -13.26 27.54
C SER A 34 -37.11 -13.00 26.86
N GLY A 35 -36.78 -13.79 25.84
CA GLY A 35 -35.54 -13.57 25.11
C GLY A 35 -35.55 -12.18 24.51
N PHE A 36 -34.70 -11.29 25.02
CA PHE A 36 -34.18 -10.22 24.19
C PHE A 36 -33.43 -10.92 23.08
N ALA A 37 -34.00 -10.91 21.87
CA ALA A 37 -33.20 -11.18 20.70
C ALA A 37 -32.03 -10.18 20.73
N GLN A 38 -30.81 -10.68 20.52
CA GLN A 38 -29.82 -9.80 19.93
C GLN A 38 -30.34 -9.55 18.51
N ASP A 39 -30.57 -8.29 18.15
CA ASP A 39 -30.69 -7.95 16.74
C ASP A 39 -29.39 -8.40 16.08
N GLU A 40 -29.47 -9.40 15.19
CA GLU A 40 -28.30 -9.85 14.46
C GLU A 40 -27.82 -8.69 13.59
N GLN A 41 -26.54 -8.34 13.72
CA GLN A 41 -25.98 -7.14 13.11
C GLN A 41 -25.75 -7.38 11.62
N GLU A 42 -26.83 -7.29 10.84
CA GLU A 42 -26.84 -7.59 9.41
C GLU A 42 -25.99 -6.61 8.58
N LEU A 43 -25.39 -7.17 7.53
CA LEU A 43 -24.76 -6.41 6.45
C LEU A 43 -25.86 -5.87 5.52
N SER A 44 -25.90 -4.56 5.32
CA SER A 44 -26.80 -3.90 4.36
C SER A 44 -26.08 -3.54 3.07
N ILE A 45 -26.85 -3.50 1.98
CA ILE A 45 -26.43 -3.08 0.64
C ILE A 45 -27.20 -1.78 0.32
N ALA A 46 -26.61 -0.88 -0.47
CA ALA A 46 -27.30 0.32 -0.92
C ALA A 46 -28.50 0.00 -1.85
N PRO A 47 -29.54 0.83 -1.84
CA PRO A 47 -30.61 0.74 -2.83
C PRO A 47 -30.05 1.15 -4.21
N THR A 48 -30.22 0.26 -5.20
CA THR A 48 -29.94 0.54 -6.60
C THR A 48 -30.66 1.83 -7.04
N ASN A 49 -29.95 2.70 -7.73
CA ASN A 49 -30.52 3.95 -8.23
C ASN A 49 -31.64 3.66 -9.24
N PRO A 50 -32.88 4.16 -9.06
CA PRO A 50 -33.95 3.93 -10.02
C PRO A 50 -33.62 4.44 -11.43
N ALA A 51 -32.76 5.46 -11.56
CA ALA A 51 -32.26 5.93 -12.85
C ALA A 51 -31.43 4.86 -13.58
N PHE A 52 -30.51 4.24 -12.84
CA PHE A 52 -29.64 3.18 -13.36
C PHE A 52 -30.42 1.89 -13.60
N ALA A 53 -31.37 1.56 -12.73
CA ALA A 53 -32.30 0.45 -12.95
C ALA A 53 -33.13 0.67 -14.23
N GLN A 54 -33.51 1.92 -14.56
CA GLN A 54 -34.19 2.23 -15.81
C GLN A 54 -33.25 2.11 -17.03
N TYR A 55 -32.03 2.65 -16.93
CA TYR A 55 -30.99 2.48 -17.95
C TYR A 55 -30.72 1.00 -18.28
N VAL A 56 -30.35 0.19 -17.28
CA VAL A 56 -30.00 -1.23 -17.45
C VAL A 56 -31.16 -2.06 -18.02
N ASN A 57 -32.40 -1.78 -17.60
CA ASN A 57 -33.58 -2.49 -18.12
C ASN A 57 -34.09 -1.93 -19.47
N ASN A 58 -33.45 -0.91 -20.04
CA ASN A 58 -33.93 -0.17 -21.22
C ASN A 58 -35.36 0.39 -21.04
N ASP A 59 -35.74 0.74 -19.80
CA ASP A 59 -37.04 1.33 -19.48
C ASP A 59 -37.07 2.82 -19.85
N ASN A 60 -37.67 3.09 -21.02
CA ASN A 60 -37.85 4.44 -21.55
C ASN A 60 -38.89 5.30 -20.81
N SER A 61 -39.47 4.85 -19.68
CA SER A 61 -40.56 5.55 -18.98
C SER A 61 -40.24 6.98 -18.52
N ARG A 62 -38.95 7.33 -18.30
CA ARG A 62 -38.53 8.71 -17.97
C ARG A 62 -37.92 9.52 -19.12
N LYS A 63 -37.73 8.94 -20.32
CA LYS A 63 -37.20 9.63 -21.52
C LYS A 63 -36.03 10.59 -21.25
N ILE A 64 -34.92 10.07 -20.73
CA ILE A 64 -33.67 10.84 -20.62
C ILE A 64 -33.27 11.32 -22.03
N LYS A 65 -33.10 12.64 -22.24
CA LYS A 65 -32.57 13.17 -23.51
C LYS A 65 -31.13 12.66 -23.70
N THR A 66 -30.88 11.91 -24.77
CA THR A 66 -29.56 11.39 -25.16
C THR A 66 -28.84 12.26 -26.19
N VAL A 67 -29.49 13.32 -26.69
CA VAL A 67 -28.94 14.24 -27.68
C VAL A 67 -29.64 15.61 -27.57
N THR A 68 -28.91 16.68 -27.85
CA THR A 68 -29.42 18.06 -27.93
C THR A 68 -30.14 18.34 -29.26
N GLU A 69 -30.89 19.44 -29.34
CA GLU A 69 -31.46 19.95 -30.60
C GLU A 69 -30.38 20.30 -31.65
N LYS A 70 -29.13 20.51 -31.22
CA LYS A 70 -27.96 20.77 -32.07
C LYS A 70 -27.11 19.51 -32.37
N VAL A 71 -27.62 18.32 -32.04
CA VAL A 71 -27.00 17.02 -32.33
C VAL A 71 -25.69 16.74 -31.55
N TYR A 72 -25.45 17.45 -30.44
CA TYR A 72 -24.44 17.05 -29.44
C TYR A 72 -24.98 15.90 -28.57
N PRO A 73 -24.27 14.76 -28.40
CA PRO A 73 -24.70 13.66 -27.54
C PRO A 73 -24.60 13.96 -26.06
N LEU A 74 -25.57 13.46 -25.30
CA LEU A 74 -25.71 13.60 -23.85
C LEU A 74 -25.46 12.21 -23.25
N GLY A 75 -24.21 11.97 -22.84
CA GLY A 75 -23.65 10.64 -22.59
C GLY A 75 -23.49 10.23 -21.12
N ARG A 76 -24.09 10.94 -20.15
CA ARG A 76 -23.96 10.57 -18.73
C ARG A 76 -24.90 9.42 -18.39
N ILE A 77 -24.33 8.26 -18.07
CA ILE A 77 -25.04 7.12 -17.48
C ILE A 77 -25.28 7.42 -15.99
N PRO A 78 -26.46 7.16 -15.41
CA PRO A 78 -26.69 7.39 -13.99
C PRO A 78 -25.81 6.49 -13.09
N SER A 79 -25.38 7.02 -11.94
CA SER A 79 -24.66 6.25 -10.90
C SER A 79 -25.44 4.99 -10.48
N PRO A 80 -24.81 3.81 -10.30
CA PRO A 80 -25.52 2.56 -9.98
C PRO A 80 -26.25 2.59 -8.63
N PHE A 81 -25.75 3.37 -7.67
CA PHE A 81 -26.30 3.55 -6.32
C PHE A 81 -26.64 5.02 -6.03
N LEU A 82 -27.55 5.23 -5.06
CA LEU A 82 -28.00 6.56 -4.63
C LEU A 82 -27.02 7.23 -3.64
N TYR A 83 -25.98 7.87 -4.16
CA TYR A 83 -25.05 8.67 -3.35
C TYR A 83 -25.76 9.92 -2.76
N LYS A 84 -25.79 10.00 -1.41
CA LYS A 84 -26.28 11.15 -0.60
C LYS A 84 -27.67 11.70 -0.96
N VAL A 85 -28.57 10.89 -1.52
CA VAL A 85 -29.86 11.37 -2.10
C VAL A 85 -30.86 11.94 -1.09
N GLU A 86 -30.87 11.49 0.17
CA GLU A 86 -31.74 12.03 1.24
C GLU A 86 -31.53 13.54 1.50
N LYS A 87 -30.37 14.08 1.10
CA LYS A 87 -30.03 15.50 1.22
C LYS A 87 -30.57 16.38 0.09
N ARG A 88 -30.91 15.81 -1.10
CA ARG A 88 -31.41 16.59 -2.25
C ARG A 88 -32.65 17.44 -1.90
N ALA A 89 -33.53 16.94 -1.03
CA ALA A 89 -34.78 17.59 -0.65
C ALA A 89 -34.78 18.26 0.75
N SER A 90 -33.64 18.33 1.45
CA SER A 90 -33.61 18.75 2.87
C SER A 90 -32.46 19.65 3.27
N THR A 91 -31.25 19.51 2.69
CA THR A 91 -30.20 20.50 2.91
C THR A 91 -30.41 21.72 2.02
N LEU A 92 -31.07 22.73 2.61
CA LEU A 92 -30.81 24.13 2.30
C LEU A 92 -29.31 24.35 2.05
N LYS A 93 -28.98 25.18 1.06
CA LYS A 93 -27.63 25.73 0.84
C LYS A 93 -27.26 26.67 2.00
N SER A 94 -27.08 26.13 3.20
CA SER A 94 -26.99 26.92 4.40
C SER A 94 -25.72 27.74 4.37
N SER A 95 -25.87 29.05 4.18
CA SER A 95 -24.83 30.06 3.94
C SER A 95 -24.00 30.38 5.20
N LYS A 96 -23.62 29.34 5.94
CA LYS A 96 -22.93 29.43 7.23
C LYS A 96 -21.47 29.86 7.01
N ALA A 97 -21.29 31.17 6.98
CA ALA A 97 -20.07 31.90 6.62
C ALA A 97 -19.70 31.87 5.12
N LEU A 98 -20.57 32.43 4.26
CA LEU A 98 -20.17 32.93 2.92
C LEU A 98 -18.99 33.91 2.96
N ALA A 99 -18.67 34.50 4.12
CA ALA A 99 -17.59 35.46 4.32
C ALA A 99 -16.15 34.90 4.24
N ALA A 100 -15.97 33.59 3.98
CA ALA A 100 -14.65 32.96 3.87
C ALA A 100 -14.08 32.91 2.44
N TYR A 101 -14.94 32.97 1.42
CA TYR A 101 -14.56 32.80 0.01
C TYR A 101 -14.77 34.11 -0.79
N PRO A 102 -14.00 34.35 -1.87
CA PRO A 102 -14.24 35.49 -2.75
C PRO A 102 -15.59 35.34 -3.48
N ALA A 103 -16.26 36.46 -3.76
CA ALA A 103 -17.59 36.46 -4.37
C ALA A 103 -17.59 35.94 -5.83
N ARG A 104 -16.51 36.16 -6.58
CA ARG A 104 -16.20 35.47 -7.85
C ARG A 104 -14.83 34.81 -7.75
N TYR A 105 -14.71 33.61 -8.30
CA TYR A 105 -13.44 32.93 -8.56
C TYR A 105 -13.53 32.17 -9.89
N ASP A 106 -12.46 32.15 -10.66
CA ASP A 106 -12.46 31.61 -12.03
C ASP A 106 -11.05 31.08 -12.34
N LEU A 107 -10.93 29.79 -12.63
CA LEU A 107 -9.63 29.16 -12.90
C LEU A 107 -8.99 29.64 -14.22
N ARG A 108 -9.77 30.30 -15.10
CA ARG A 108 -9.23 31.02 -16.27
C ARG A 108 -8.33 32.18 -15.83
N ASP A 109 -8.72 32.92 -14.79
CA ASP A 109 -7.96 34.06 -14.26
C ASP A 109 -6.63 33.64 -13.60
N THR A 110 -6.45 32.34 -13.30
CA THR A 110 -5.25 31.78 -12.64
C THR A 110 -4.44 30.84 -13.53
N GLY A 111 -4.82 30.64 -14.79
CA GLY A 111 -4.13 29.73 -15.72
C GLY A 111 -4.29 28.24 -15.37
N LYS A 112 -5.36 27.88 -14.67
CA LYS A 112 -5.65 26.52 -14.17
C LYS A 112 -6.67 25.75 -15.02
N VAL A 113 -6.81 26.06 -16.30
CA VAL A 113 -7.62 25.28 -17.25
C VAL A 113 -6.90 25.10 -18.57
N THR A 114 -7.04 23.91 -19.17
CA THR A 114 -6.68 23.64 -20.57
C THR A 114 -7.72 24.23 -21.53
N ASP A 115 -7.41 24.29 -22.82
CA ASP A 115 -8.34 24.73 -23.87
C ASP A 115 -9.60 23.84 -23.96
N VAL A 116 -10.66 24.36 -24.60
CA VAL A 116 -11.94 23.64 -24.75
C VAL A 116 -11.85 22.64 -25.91
N ARG A 117 -12.01 21.35 -25.60
CA ARG A 117 -12.09 20.24 -26.58
C ARG A 117 -13.52 20.00 -27.07
N ASP A 118 -13.67 19.13 -28.06
CA ASP A 118 -14.95 18.78 -28.69
C ASP A 118 -15.15 17.25 -28.75
N GLN A 119 -16.21 16.74 -28.11
CA GLN A 119 -16.59 15.33 -28.12
C GLN A 119 -17.23 14.86 -29.44
N GLY A 120 -17.51 15.79 -30.37
CA GLY A 120 -18.14 15.49 -31.64
C GLY A 120 -19.46 14.73 -31.49
N GLN A 121 -19.56 13.59 -32.16
CA GLN A 121 -20.77 12.75 -32.19
C GLN A 121 -20.71 11.52 -31.25
N CYS A 122 -19.84 11.55 -30.23
CA CYS A 122 -19.70 10.46 -29.26
C CYS A 122 -20.27 10.82 -27.87
N GLY A 123 -20.94 9.89 -27.19
CA GLY A 123 -21.45 10.04 -25.81
C GLY A 123 -20.36 9.99 -24.73
N SER A 124 -19.33 10.84 -24.85
CA SER A 124 -18.10 10.76 -24.05
C SER A 124 -17.85 11.97 -23.14
N CYS A 125 -18.87 12.81 -22.89
CA CYS A 125 -18.78 13.97 -21.98
C CYS A 125 -18.11 13.66 -20.62
N TRP A 126 -18.33 12.46 -20.09
CA TRP A 126 -17.77 11.95 -18.84
C TRP A 126 -16.23 11.74 -18.85
N THR A 127 -15.61 11.62 -20.03
CA THR A 127 -14.14 11.58 -20.14
C THR A 127 -13.56 12.98 -20.12
N PHE A 128 -14.20 13.93 -20.83
CA PHE A 128 -13.82 15.34 -20.83
C PHE A 128 -14.04 16.01 -19.46
N GLY A 129 -15.10 15.65 -18.73
CA GLY A 129 -15.32 16.10 -17.35
C GLY A 129 -14.19 15.68 -16.42
N ALA A 130 -13.84 14.39 -16.45
CA ALA A 130 -12.75 13.83 -15.64
C ALA A 130 -11.38 14.44 -15.97
N TYR A 131 -11.01 14.61 -17.25
CA TYR A 131 -9.72 15.19 -17.59
C TYR A 131 -9.65 16.71 -17.44
N ALA A 132 -10.73 17.45 -17.68
CA ALA A 132 -10.77 18.87 -17.34
C ALA A 132 -10.60 19.11 -15.83
N SER A 133 -10.98 18.16 -14.97
CA SER A 133 -10.62 18.15 -13.54
C SER A 133 -9.14 17.79 -13.32
N LEU A 134 -8.67 16.66 -13.84
CA LEU A 134 -7.32 16.15 -13.62
C LEU A 134 -6.21 17.08 -14.11
N GLU A 135 -6.36 17.66 -15.31
CA GLU A 135 -5.43 18.62 -15.88
C GLU A 135 -5.42 19.93 -15.08
N SER A 136 -6.59 20.37 -14.59
CA SER A 136 -6.71 21.58 -13.77
C SER A 136 -6.04 21.46 -12.39
N ALA A 137 -6.01 20.26 -11.82
CA ALA A 137 -5.29 19.98 -10.57
C ALA A 137 -3.77 20.08 -10.73
N LEU A 138 -3.24 19.64 -11.90
CA LEU A 138 -1.81 19.69 -12.23
C LEU A 138 -1.33 21.09 -12.64
N LEU A 139 -2.20 21.88 -13.27
CA LEU A 139 -1.89 23.25 -13.70
C LEU A 139 -1.74 24.24 -12.51
N PRO A 140 -0.92 25.30 -12.66
CA PRO A 140 -0.01 25.57 -13.78
C PRO A 140 1.37 24.90 -13.60
N SER A 141 1.54 24.04 -12.60
CA SER A 141 2.82 23.43 -12.22
C SER A 141 3.32 22.41 -13.23
N GLU A 142 2.40 21.61 -13.78
CA GLU A 142 2.64 20.68 -14.88
C GLU A 142 1.54 20.84 -15.93
N THR A 143 1.92 20.91 -17.21
CA THR A 143 0.96 20.89 -18.33
C THR A 143 0.88 19.48 -18.90
N TRP A 144 -0.33 18.93 -18.98
CA TRP A 144 -0.61 17.63 -19.58
C TRP A 144 -1.79 17.74 -20.56
N ASP A 145 -1.84 16.79 -21.50
CA ASP A 145 -2.83 16.70 -22.57
C ASP A 145 -3.24 15.22 -22.64
N PHE A 146 -4.30 14.84 -21.91
CA PHE A 146 -4.67 13.45 -21.69
C PHE A 146 -5.77 12.97 -22.65
N SER A 147 -5.61 11.74 -23.15
CA SER A 147 -6.49 11.12 -24.14
C SER A 147 -7.85 10.71 -23.57
N GLU A 148 -8.89 11.48 -23.90
CA GLU A 148 -10.29 11.03 -23.80
C GLU A 148 -10.55 9.74 -24.59
N ASN A 149 -9.83 9.53 -25.71
CA ASN A 149 -9.99 8.35 -26.57
C ASN A 149 -9.67 7.05 -25.82
N ASN A 150 -8.54 7.02 -25.11
CA ASN A 150 -8.09 5.84 -24.39
C ASN A 150 -9.04 5.47 -23.24
N LEU A 151 -9.49 6.48 -22.49
CA LEU A 151 -10.45 6.31 -21.41
C LEU A 151 -11.80 5.79 -21.93
N LYS A 152 -12.40 6.42 -22.95
CA LYS A 152 -13.69 5.94 -23.47
C LYS A 152 -13.60 4.53 -24.05
N ASN A 153 -12.48 4.17 -24.69
CA ASN A 153 -12.31 2.89 -25.39
C ASN A 153 -11.93 1.73 -24.47
N THR A 154 -11.18 1.99 -23.40
CA THR A 154 -10.54 0.94 -22.58
C THR A 154 -11.01 0.92 -21.12
N ASN A 155 -12.07 1.65 -20.78
CA ASN A 155 -12.69 1.66 -19.45
C ASN A 155 -13.06 0.25 -18.93
N GLY A 156 -13.41 -0.70 -19.80
CA GLY A 156 -13.60 -2.13 -19.45
C GLY A 156 -14.96 -2.50 -18.85
N PHE A 157 -15.89 -1.54 -18.74
CA PHE A 157 -17.30 -1.75 -18.42
C PHE A 157 -18.07 -2.27 -19.65
N ASP A 158 -19.32 -2.68 -19.46
CA ASP A 158 -20.18 -3.21 -20.52
C ASP A 158 -20.64 -2.18 -21.59
N PRO A 159 -20.84 -0.87 -21.31
CA PRO A 159 -21.25 0.11 -22.32
C PRO A 159 -20.20 0.33 -23.42
N GLY A 160 -20.63 0.47 -24.68
CA GLY A 160 -19.75 0.79 -25.80
C GLY A 160 -19.15 2.19 -25.70
N CYS A 161 -18.04 2.44 -26.42
CA CYS A 161 -17.20 3.63 -26.23
C CYS A 161 -17.91 5.00 -26.40
N CYS A 162 -19.08 5.01 -27.05
CA CYS A 162 -19.90 6.21 -27.24
C CYS A 162 -21.36 6.05 -26.72
N ASP A 163 -21.68 4.95 -26.04
CA ASP A 163 -23.01 4.70 -25.45
C ASP A 163 -23.22 5.49 -24.15
N GLY A 164 -22.13 5.88 -23.49
CA GLY A 164 -22.13 6.72 -22.31
C GLY A 164 -21.07 6.31 -21.27
N GLY A 165 -21.08 7.00 -20.13
CA GLY A 165 -20.28 6.65 -18.95
C GLY A 165 -20.53 7.59 -17.78
N ASN A 166 -19.70 7.53 -16.73
CA ASN A 166 -19.84 8.35 -15.53
C ASN A 166 -18.52 8.47 -14.74
N ASP A 167 -18.52 9.33 -13.71
CA ASP A 167 -17.39 9.53 -12.79
C ASP A 167 -16.79 8.21 -12.26
N TRP A 168 -17.61 7.22 -11.87
CA TRP A 168 -17.13 5.94 -11.31
C TRP A 168 -16.34 5.12 -12.33
N MET A 169 -16.71 5.18 -13.61
CA MET A 169 -15.96 4.54 -14.70
C MET A 169 -14.59 5.22 -14.91
N SER A 170 -14.54 6.56 -14.86
CA SER A 170 -13.30 7.33 -14.88
C SER A 170 -12.41 7.01 -13.68
N ILE A 171 -12.96 7.00 -12.46
CA ILE A 171 -12.25 6.68 -11.23
C ILE A 171 -11.71 5.25 -11.28
N ALA A 172 -12.48 4.27 -11.75
CA ALA A 172 -12.01 2.88 -11.87
C ALA A 172 -10.81 2.76 -12.82
N TYR A 173 -10.90 3.32 -14.04
CA TYR A 173 -9.80 3.29 -15.02
C TYR A 173 -8.53 4.01 -14.52
N LEU A 174 -8.69 5.16 -13.84
CA LEU A 174 -7.56 5.94 -13.33
C LEU A 174 -6.94 5.31 -12.07
N SER A 175 -7.74 4.86 -11.11
CA SER A 175 -7.28 4.27 -9.84
C SER A 175 -6.72 2.86 -9.95
N ARG A 176 -7.01 2.15 -11.05
CA ARG A 176 -6.36 0.86 -11.40
C ARG A 176 -5.10 1.03 -12.28
N TRP A 177 -4.74 2.27 -12.60
CA TRP A 177 -3.63 2.68 -13.48
C TRP A 177 -3.71 2.14 -14.92
N SER A 178 -4.90 2.10 -15.52
CA SER A 178 -5.02 1.93 -16.98
C SER A 178 -4.68 3.20 -17.75
N GLY A 179 -4.68 4.36 -17.08
CA GLY A 179 -4.23 5.64 -17.61
C GLY A 179 -3.96 6.66 -16.49
N PRO A 180 -3.79 7.96 -16.83
CA PRO A 180 -4.08 8.55 -18.14
C PRO A 180 -2.99 8.30 -19.19
N VAL A 181 -3.39 8.20 -20.45
CA VAL A 181 -2.51 8.15 -21.65
C VAL A 181 -2.46 9.54 -22.29
N LEU A 182 -1.42 9.89 -23.05
CA LEU A 182 -1.37 11.16 -23.79
C LEU A 182 -2.34 11.18 -24.97
N GLU A 183 -2.96 12.33 -25.22
CA GLU A 183 -3.68 12.62 -26.47
C GLU A 183 -2.77 12.47 -27.71
N ALA A 184 -1.47 12.74 -27.57
CA ALA A 184 -0.47 12.51 -28.62
C ALA A 184 -0.22 11.02 -28.96
N ASP A 185 -0.48 10.11 -28.02
CA ASP A 185 -0.27 8.65 -28.19
C ASP A 185 -1.55 7.94 -28.67
N ASP A 186 -2.73 8.45 -28.31
CA ASP A 186 -4.04 7.92 -28.69
C ASP A 186 -5.04 9.07 -28.96
N PRO A 187 -4.98 9.75 -30.12
CA PRO A 187 -5.76 10.96 -30.37
C PRO A 187 -7.28 10.74 -30.42
N TYR A 188 -8.04 11.76 -30.06
CA TYR A 188 -9.49 11.72 -29.98
C TYR A 188 -10.16 11.60 -31.36
N ASP A 189 -10.74 10.43 -31.62
CA ASP A 189 -11.61 10.17 -32.76
C ASP A 189 -12.99 9.74 -32.28
N TYR A 190 -13.98 10.64 -32.36
CA TYR A 190 -15.37 10.37 -31.97
C TYR A 190 -16.03 9.20 -32.75
N SER A 191 -15.45 8.78 -33.89
CA SER A 191 -15.93 7.67 -34.71
C SER A 191 -15.23 6.32 -34.43
N SER A 192 -14.13 6.32 -33.67
CA SER A 192 -13.38 5.12 -33.29
C SER A 192 -13.76 4.61 -31.89
N CYS A 193 -13.90 3.28 -31.78
CA CYS A 193 -13.85 2.53 -30.52
C CYS A 193 -12.56 1.68 -30.40
N LEU A 194 -11.48 2.08 -31.08
CA LEU A 194 -10.19 1.40 -31.09
C LEU A 194 -9.08 2.34 -30.60
N SER A 195 -8.28 1.83 -29.67
CA SER A 195 -7.08 2.46 -29.12
C SER A 195 -5.83 1.62 -29.41
N PRO A 196 -4.63 2.22 -29.48
CA PRO A 196 -3.38 1.48 -29.66
C PRO A 196 -3.08 0.52 -28.51
N ASN A 197 -2.42 -0.61 -28.82
CA ASN A 197 -1.90 -1.53 -27.81
C ASN A 197 -0.53 -1.05 -27.32
N GLY A 198 -0.26 -1.16 -26.02
CA GLY A 198 1.06 -0.91 -25.44
C GLY A 198 1.35 0.55 -25.06
N VAL A 199 0.38 1.45 -25.20
CA VAL A 199 0.42 2.75 -24.51
C VAL A 199 0.35 2.55 -23.00
N SER A 200 0.98 3.43 -22.24
CA SER A 200 1.08 3.34 -20.78
C SER A 200 0.51 4.57 -20.08
N ALA A 201 0.05 4.38 -18.85
CA ALA A 201 -0.26 5.49 -17.95
C ALA A 201 0.96 6.41 -17.79
N GLN A 202 0.72 7.72 -17.76
CA GLN A 202 1.73 8.79 -17.59
C GLN A 202 1.76 9.33 -16.16
N LYS A 203 0.68 9.10 -15.42
CA LYS A 203 0.49 9.47 -14.02
C LYS A 203 -0.24 8.33 -13.30
N HIS A 204 -0.08 8.25 -11.99
CA HIS A 204 -0.88 7.38 -11.13
C HIS A 204 -1.84 8.25 -10.31
N VAL A 205 -3.16 8.06 -10.49
CA VAL A 205 -4.17 8.81 -9.74
C VAL A 205 -4.37 8.19 -8.35
N GLN A 206 -4.17 9.00 -7.31
CA GLN A 206 -4.13 8.56 -5.91
C GLN A 206 -5.22 9.18 -5.02
N GLU A 207 -5.79 10.32 -5.41
CA GLU A 207 -6.82 11.02 -4.64
C GLU A 207 -7.88 11.57 -5.59
N VAL A 208 -9.15 11.21 -5.33
CA VAL A 208 -10.34 11.80 -5.98
C VAL A 208 -11.36 12.08 -4.89
N ILE A 209 -11.98 13.27 -4.83
CA ILE A 209 -13.02 13.55 -3.83
C ILE A 209 -14.38 13.94 -4.43
N PHE A 210 -15.42 13.81 -3.61
CA PHE A 210 -16.83 13.95 -3.96
C PHE A 210 -17.49 15.06 -3.11
N PRO A 211 -17.11 16.35 -3.30
CA PRO A 211 -17.67 17.48 -2.56
C PRO A 211 -19.18 17.61 -2.86
N TYR A 212 -19.97 18.05 -1.89
CA TYR A 212 -21.44 18.00 -1.99
C TYR A 212 -22.12 19.35 -1.71
N THR A 213 -21.55 20.16 -0.82
CA THR A 213 -22.04 21.50 -0.52
C THR A 213 -21.32 22.56 -1.35
N ILE A 214 -21.96 23.70 -1.61
CA ILE A 214 -21.32 24.85 -2.29
C ILE A 214 -20.03 25.27 -1.55
N ALA A 215 -19.96 25.11 -0.23
CA ALA A 215 -18.75 25.41 0.54
C ALA A 215 -17.60 24.42 0.28
N GLU A 216 -17.88 23.11 0.22
CA GLU A 216 -16.88 22.09 -0.18
C GLU A 216 -16.47 22.27 -1.65
N ILE A 217 -17.39 22.61 -2.55
CA ILE A 217 -17.13 22.85 -3.98
C ILE A 217 -16.24 24.09 -4.18
N LYS A 218 -16.46 25.17 -3.44
CA LYS A 218 -15.61 26.38 -3.52
C LYS A 218 -14.20 26.15 -2.98
N ASP A 219 -14.08 25.46 -1.85
CA ASP A 219 -12.79 25.10 -1.26
C ASP A 219 -11.99 24.20 -2.22
N ALA A 220 -12.65 23.17 -2.74
CA ALA A 220 -12.14 22.28 -3.78
C ALA A 220 -11.57 23.04 -4.99
N ILE A 221 -12.37 23.94 -5.58
CA ILE A 221 -11.97 24.72 -6.77
C ILE A 221 -10.75 25.61 -6.47
N MET A 222 -10.67 26.24 -5.30
CA MET A 222 -9.53 27.09 -4.93
C MET A 222 -8.25 26.28 -4.65
N ASN A 223 -8.37 25.18 -3.92
CA ASN A 223 -7.22 24.42 -3.40
C ASN A 223 -6.70 23.39 -4.42
N HIS A 224 -7.59 22.84 -5.25
CA HIS A 224 -7.32 21.64 -6.04
C HIS A 224 -7.73 21.73 -7.52
N GLY A 225 -8.38 22.81 -7.97
CA GLY A 225 -8.76 22.98 -9.38
C GLY A 225 -10.15 22.45 -9.72
N ALA A 226 -10.42 22.29 -11.01
CA ALA A 226 -11.75 22.04 -11.54
C ALA A 226 -12.33 20.68 -11.11
N LEU A 227 -13.66 20.56 -11.15
CA LEU A 227 -14.41 19.37 -10.74
C LEU A 227 -15.29 18.87 -11.87
N ALA A 228 -15.25 17.58 -12.19
CA ALA A 228 -16.32 16.97 -12.96
C ALA A 228 -17.64 17.15 -12.20
N THR A 229 -18.71 17.53 -12.90
CA THR A 229 -20.07 17.63 -12.36
C THR A 229 -21.09 17.17 -13.40
N SER A 230 -22.11 16.45 -12.95
CA SER A 230 -23.17 15.93 -13.79
C SER A 230 -24.47 16.70 -13.61
N PHE A 231 -25.11 17.09 -14.71
CA PHE A 231 -26.40 17.80 -14.69
C PHE A 231 -27.36 17.30 -15.78
N TYR A 232 -28.63 17.73 -15.71
CA TYR A 232 -29.61 17.46 -16.76
C TYR A 232 -29.66 18.64 -17.73
N TYR A 233 -29.20 18.43 -18.96
CA TYR A 233 -29.26 19.39 -20.06
C TYR A 233 -30.54 19.23 -20.89
N ASP A 234 -31.23 20.34 -21.10
CA ASP A 234 -32.32 20.51 -22.04
C ASP A 234 -32.16 21.86 -22.76
N ASP A 235 -32.10 21.88 -24.10
CA ASP A 235 -31.94 23.11 -24.89
C ASP A 235 -32.94 24.22 -24.54
N SER A 236 -34.15 23.86 -24.10
CA SER A 236 -35.20 24.80 -23.68
C SER A 236 -34.87 25.60 -22.41
N CYS A 237 -33.82 25.21 -21.68
CA CYS A 237 -33.38 25.83 -20.42
C CYS A 237 -32.08 26.63 -20.56
N PHE A 238 -31.53 26.77 -21.78
CA PHE A 238 -30.29 27.51 -22.06
C PHE A 238 -30.56 28.89 -22.68
N ASN A 239 -30.21 29.97 -21.98
CA ASN A 239 -30.26 31.32 -22.52
C ASN A 239 -28.99 31.67 -23.31
N TYR A 240 -29.06 31.50 -24.63
CA TYR A 240 -28.02 31.86 -25.59
C TYR A 240 -27.63 33.36 -25.62
N ALA A 241 -28.43 34.27 -25.06
CA ALA A 241 -28.07 35.69 -25.00
C ALA A 241 -27.03 36.01 -23.91
N ASN A 242 -26.98 35.20 -22.84
CA ASN A 242 -26.10 35.41 -21.68
C ASN A 242 -25.20 34.20 -21.36
N ASN A 243 -25.30 33.13 -22.17
CA ASN A 243 -24.70 31.82 -21.93
C ASN A 243 -24.99 31.28 -20.51
N ALA A 244 -26.27 31.27 -20.17
CA ALA A 244 -26.78 31.00 -18.82
C ALA A 244 -27.81 29.86 -18.82
N TYR A 245 -27.65 28.88 -17.92
CA TYR A 245 -28.51 27.70 -17.81
C TYR A 245 -29.18 27.58 -16.45
N TYR A 246 -30.44 27.14 -16.42
CA TYR A 246 -31.13 26.79 -15.18
C TYR A 246 -32.26 25.79 -15.45
N PHE A 247 -32.13 24.56 -14.94
CA PHE A 247 -33.18 23.55 -14.97
C PHE A 247 -33.90 23.48 -13.61
N PRO A 248 -35.17 23.93 -13.50
CA PRO A 248 -35.88 24.06 -12.22
C PRO A 248 -36.61 22.78 -11.77
N TYR A 249 -36.56 21.69 -12.53
CA TYR A 249 -37.45 20.54 -12.32
C TYR A 249 -36.77 19.39 -11.55
N GLU A 250 -37.39 18.95 -10.46
CA GLU A 250 -36.98 17.74 -9.72
C GLU A 250 -37.40 16.44 -10.45
N GLY A 251 -36.82 15.31 -10.04
CA GLY A 251 -37.21 13.96 -10.51
C GLY A 251 -36.57 13.52 -11.84
N TYR A 252 -35.85 14.41 -12.51
CA TYR A 252 -34.95 14.10 -13.63
C TYR A 252 -33.60 13.59 -13.12
N TYR A 253 -32.80 13.03 -14.01
CA TYR A 253 -31.48 12.45 -13.72
C TYR A 253 -30.48 12.94 -14.76
N SER A 254 -29.28 13.34 -14.32
CA SER A 254 -28.24 13.91 -15.16
C SER A 254 -27.94 13.09 -16.42
N ASN A 255 -27.81 13.78 -17.54
CA ASN A 255 -27.52 13.22 -18.87
C ASN A 255 -26.27 13.84 -19.52
N HIS A 256 -25.72 14.92 -18.96
CA HIS A 256 -24.47 15.53 -19.40
C HIS A 256 -23.49 15.69 -18.24
N GLU A 257 -22.20 15.73 -18.55
CA GLU A 257 -21.12 15.92 -17.58
C GLU A 257 -20.16 17.00 -18.12
N VAL A 258 -19.76 17.92 -17.26
CA VAL A 258 -18.94 19.12 -17.56
C VAL A 258 -18.02 19.41 -16.38
N ALA A 259 -17.04 20.31 -16.53
CA ALA A 259 -16.18 20.69 -15.41
C ALA A 259 -16.59 22.04 -14.79
N ILE A 260 -16.82 22.09 -13.47
CA ILE A 260 -16.92 23.35 -12.72
C ILE A 260 -15.52 23.96 -12.62
N VAL A 261 -15.35 25.16 -13.16
CA VAL A 261 -14.07 25.90 -13.20
C VAL A 261 -14.09 27.18 -12.37
N GLY A 262 -15.20 27.50 -11.70
CA GLY A 262 -15.35 28.73 -10.93
C GLY A 262 -16.79 28.99 -10.48
N TRP A 263 -17.02 30.20 -9.98
CA TRP A 263 -18.34 30.71 -9.59
C TRP A 263 -18.40 32.23 -9.60
N ASP A 264 -19.61 32.78 -9.61
CA ASP A 264 -19.89 34.17 -9.25
C ASP A 264 -21.20 34.24 -8.44
N ASP A 265 -21.09 34.61 -7.16
CA ASP A 265 -22.21 34.78 -6.22
C ASP A 265 -23.14 35.94 -6.60
N ASN A 266 -22.64 36.90 -7.38
CA ASN A 266 -23.42 38.06 -7.83
C ASN A 266 -24.01 37.87 -9.23
N TYR A 267 -23.77 36.73 -9.89
CA TYR A 267 -24.25 36.49 -11.25
C TYR A 267 -25.77 36.73 -11.33
N PRO A 268 -26.26 37.69 -12.14
CA PRO A 268 -27.63 38.15 -12.06
C PRO A 268 -28.67 37.07 -12.36
N LEU A 269 -29.66 36.90 -11.48
CA LEU A 269 -30.78 35.97 -11.71
C LEU A 269 -31.54 36.27 -13.02
N GLY A 270 -31.60 37.55 -13.42
CA GLY A 270 -32.19 38.00 -14.67
C GLY A 270 -31.43 37.60 -15.94
N ASN A 271 -30.23 37.00 -15.81
CA ASN A 271 -29.52 36.44 -16.96
C ASN A 271 -30.10 35.08 -17.38
N PHE A 272 -30.77 34.36 -16.47
CA PHE A 272 -31.41 33.06 -16.77
C PHE A 272 -32.78 33.25 -17.41
N ALA A 273 -33.01 32.50 -18.50
CA ALA A 273 -34.28 32.46 -19.23
C ALA A 273 -34.41 31.11 -19.96
N PRO A 274 -35.63 30.60 -20.22
CA PRO A 274 -36.93 31.18 -19.87
C PRO A 274 -37.30 31.04 -18.39
N TYR A 275 -36.55 30.24 -17.62
CA TYR A 275 -36.70 30.08 -16.18
C TYR A 275 -35.75 30.99 -15.42
N THR A 276 -36.20 31.52 -14.29
CA THR A 276 -35.44 32.47 -13.46
C THR A 276 -35.33 31.91 -12.03
N PRO A 277 -34.12 31.81 -11.45
CA PRO A 277 -33.92 31.32 -10.08
C PRO A 277 -34.35 32.38 -9.04
N SER A 278 -34.50 31.95 -7.79
CA SER A 278 -34.94 32.81 -6.68
C SER A 278 -33.89 33.83 -6.22
N ALA A 279 -32.61 33.53 -6.44
CA ALA A 279 -31.47 34.37 -6.07
C ALA A 279 -30.42 34.48 -7.19
N ASN A 280 -29.56 35.50 -7.09
CA ASN A 280 -28.30 35.55 -7.82
C ASN A 280 -27.37 34.40 -7.39
N GLY A 281 -26.41 34.07 -8.25
CA GLY A 281 -25.35 33.12 -7.94
C GLY A 281 -25.29 31.95 -8.92
N ALA A 282 -24.11 31.72 -9.46
CA ALA A 282 -23.87 30.73 -10.50
C ALA A 282 -22.51 30.04 -10.36
N PHE A 283 -22.43 28.77 -10.75
CA PHE A 283 -21.15 28.15 -11.11
C PHE A 283 -20.75 28.54 -12.53
N ILE A 284 -19.44 28.54 -12.81
CA ILE A 284 -18.86 28.70 -14.15
C ILE A 284 -18.40 27.32 -14.60
N LEU A 285 -18.81 26.89 -15.80
CA LEU A 285 -18.48 25.56 -16.34
C LEU A 285 -17.65 25.65 -17.61
N LYS A 286 -16.75 24.69 -17.80
CA LYS A 286 -16.11 24.31 -19.06
C LYS A 286 -16.89 23.14 -19.67
N ASN A 287 -17.41 23.32 -20.89
CA ASN A 287 -18.13 22.28 -21.64
C ASN A 287 -17.17 21.49 -22.58
N SER A 288 -17.68 20.45 -23.25
CA SER A 288 -16.95 19.56 -24.17
C SER A 288 -17.47 19.62 -25.61
N TRP A 289 -18.05 20.75 -26.03
CA TRP A 289 -18.69 20.94 -27.36
C TRP A 289 -17.93 21.95 -28.25
N GLY A 290 -16.62 22.06 -28.03
CA GLY A 290 -15.71 22.96 -28.74
C GLY A 290 -15.83 24.44 -28.30
N PRO A 291 -14.82 25.27 -28.62
CA PRO A 291 -14.78 26.69 -28.23
C PRO A 291 -15.79 27.56 -29.01
N GLY A 292 -16.43 27.00 -30.05
CA GLY A 292 -17.48 27.68 -30.83
C GLY A 292 -18.88 27.65 -30.20
N TRP A 293 -19.07 26.92 -29.10
CA TRP A 293 -20.32 26.87 -28.35
C TRP A 293 -20.26 27.75 -27.09
N GLY A 294 -21.37 28.38 -26.69
CA GLY A 294 -21.45 29.17 -25.46
C GLY A 294 -20.54 30.41 -25.46
N ASP A 295 -19.94 30.72 -24.31
CA ASP A 295 -18.94 31.77 -24.13
C ASP A 295 -17.53 31.18 -24.31
N GLY A 296 -17.10 30.97 -25.56
CA GLY A 296 -15.78 30.37 -25.85
C GLY A 296 -15.63 28.92 -25.35
N GLY A 297 -16.75 28.17 -25.28
CA GLY A 297 -16.86 26.84 -24.67
C GLY A 297 -17.30 26.82 -23.21
N TYR A 298 -17.48 27.99 -22.59
CA TYR A 298 -17.90 28.14 -21.19
C TYR A 298 -19.37 28.57 -21.08
N PHE A 299 -19.97 28.35 -19.91
CA PHE A 299 -21.30 28.87 -19.57
C PHE A 299 -21.47 29.03 -18.05
N TYR A 300 -22.56 29.69 -17.65
CA TYR A 300 -22.98 29.81 -16.25
C TYR A 300 -24.18 28.90 -15.98
N ILE A 301 -24.20 28.21 -14.85
CA ILE A 301 -25.39 27.50 -14.35
C ILE A 301 -25.82 28.10 -13.02
N SER A 302 -27.11 28.32 -12.81
CA SER A 302 -27.59 28.78 -11.51
C SER A 302 -27.20 27.78 -10.43
N TYR A 303 -26.81 28.26 -9.25
CA TYR A 303 -26.70 27.39 -8.07
C TYR A 303 -28.01 26.64 -7.78
N GLU A 304 -29.17 27.13 -8.23
CA GLU A 304 -30.51 26.54 -8.04
C GLU A 304 -30.88 25.41 -9.00
N ASP A 305 -30.02 25.07 -9.96
CA ASP A 305 -30.22 23.89 -10.81
C ASP A 305 -30.44 22.60 -9.98
N SER A 306 -31.40 21.77 -10.41
CA SER A 306 -31.83 20.60 -9.64
C SER A 306 -30.90 19.39 -9.72
N ASN A 307 -29.86 19.43 -10.57
CA ASN A 307 -28.93 18.32 -10.77
C ASN A 307 -27.45 18.72 -10.67
N CYS A 308 -27.06 19.89 -11.15
CA CYS A 308 -25.66 20.34 -11.10
C CYS A 308 -25.15 20.49 -9.65
N GLY A 309 -23.90 20.11 -9.40
CA GLY A 309 -23.27 20.26 -8.09
C GLY A 309 -23.64 19.17 -7.07
N TYR A 310 -24.44 18.16 -7.43
CA TYR A 310 -24.81 17.04 -6.53
C TYR A 310 -24.04 15.74 -6.79
N GLU A 311 -23.71 15.46 -8.05
CA GLU A 311 -22.81 14.38 -8.48
C GLU A 311 -21.54 15.03 -9.02
N ASN A 312 -20.45 15.01 -8.24
CA ASN A 312 -19.18 15.64 -8.58
C ASN A 312 -18.01 14.70 -8.28
N ALA A 313 -16.96 14.75 -9.11
CA ALA A 313 -15.66 14.16 -8.84
C ALA A 313 -14.52 15.16 -9.12
N GLY A 314 -13.67 15.37 -8.12
CA GLY A 314 -12.46 16.18 -8.22
C GLY A 314 -11.22 15.29 -8.21
N PHE A 315 -10.52 15.18 -9.36
CA PHE A 315 -9.38 14.27 -9.56
C PHE A 315 -8.07 15.01 -9.24
N TYR A 316 -7.58 14.93 -8.00
CA TYR A 316 -6.62 15.91 -7.47
C TYR A 316 -5.16 15.48 -7.44
N SER A 317 -4.87 14.22 -7.11
CA SER A 317 -3.49 13.74 -7.04
C SER A 317 -3.20 12.82 -8.23
N ALA A 318 -2.39 13.33 -9.17
CA ALA A 318 -1.77 12.55 -10.24
C ALA A 318 -0.24 12.56 -10.04
N GLU A 319 0.25 11.50 -9.43
CA GLU A 319 1.67 11.32 -9.07
C GLU A 319 2.47 10.70 -10.22
N SER A 320 3.81 10.75 -10.12
CA SER A 320 4.71 10.03 -11.03
C SER A 320 4.36 8.53 -11.06
N THR A 321 4.44 7.90 -12.23
CA THR A 321 4.31 6.43 -12.35
C THR A 321 5.40 5.65 -11.62
N THR A 322 6.44 6.34 -11.13
CA THR A 322 7.53 5.78 -10.32
C THR A 322 7.29 5.90 -8.80
N ASN A 323 6.06 6.20 -8.34
CA ASN A 323 5.73 6.25 -6.92
C ASN A 323 5.61 4.85 -6.29
N TYR A 324 5.21 3.85 -7.09
CA TYR A 324 5.02 2.46 -6.71
C TYR A 324 5.25 1.57 -7.93
N ASP A 325 5.73 0.34 -7.74
CA ASP A 325 6.03 -0.60 -8.84
C ASP A 325 4.88 -1.56 -9.17
N ASP A 326 4.00 -1.85 -8.19
CA ASP A 326 2.93 -2.84 -8.35
C ASP A 326 1.69 -2.52 -7.48
N ILE A 327 0.51 -2.93 -7.96
CA ILE A 327 -0.82 -2.63 -7.41
C ILE A 327 -1.61 -3.93 -7.13
N TYR A 328 -1.88 -4.20 -5.86
CA TYR A 328 -2.65 -5.35 -5.40
C TYR A 328 -4.11 -4.94 -5.26
N GLN A 329 -4.96 -5.45 -6.15
CA GLN A 329 -6.36 -5.09 -6.28
C GLN A 329 -7.19 -6.29 -6.74
N TYR A 330 -8.48 -6.29 -6.40
CA TYR A 330 -9.47 -7.27 -6.89
C TYR A 330 -10.73 -6.60 -7.46
N ASP A 331 -10.62 -5.29 -7.73
CA ASP A 331 -11.68 -4.35 -8.11
C ASP A 331 -11.26 -3.51 -9.35
N PRO A 332 -10.93 -4.11 -10.51
CA PRO A 332 -10.60 -3.38 -11.73
C PRO A 332 -11.74 -2.48 -12.27
N LEU A 333 -13.01 -2.76 -11.96
CA LEU A 333 -14.14 -1.87 -12.24
C LEU A 333 -14.52 -0.99 -11.04
N GLY A 334 -13.75 -1.04 -9.95
CA GLY A 334 -13.91 -0.18 -8.79
C GLY A 334 -15.30 -0.22 -8.17
N CYS A 335 -15.79 0.93 -7.74
CA CYS A 335 -17.05 1.05 -7.01
C CYS A 335 -18.27 0.91 -7.94
N SER A 336 -18.93 -0.25 -7.88
CA SER A 336 -20.24 -0.47 -8.55
C SER A 336 -21.40 -0.68 -7.57
N GLU A 337 -21.11 -0.90 -6.28
CA GLU A 337 -22.10 -1.03 -5.20
C GLU A 337 -21.52 -0.54 -3.86
N LEU A 338 -22.39 -0.22 -2.89
CA LEU A 338 -22.01 0.18 -1.52
C LEU A 338 -22.56 -0.80 -0.48
N ILE A 339 -21.82 -1.04 0.60
CA ILE A 339 -22.26 -1.85 1.75
C ILE A 339 -21.93 -1.22 3.12
N GLY A 340 -22.67 -1.63 4.14
CA GLY A 340 -22.50 -1.15 5.51
C GLY A 340 -23.11 -2.07 6.56
N ALA A 341 -23.02 -1.67 7.83
CA ALA A 341 -23.61 -2.40 8.96
C ALA A 341 -24.81 -1.64 9.52
N SER A 342 -26.00 -2.26 9.51
CA SER A 342 -27.28 -1.58 9.72
C SER A 342 -27.48 -0.89 11.08
N TYR A 343 -26.66 -1.24 12.08
CA TYR A 343 -26.79 -0.79 13.47
C TYR A 343 -25.51 -0.17 14.06
N THR A 344 -24.46 0.02 13.25
CA THR A 344 -23.18 0.61 13.71
C THR A 344 -22.66 1.66 12.70
N PRO A 345 -22.04 2.75 13.16
CA PRO A 345 -21.42 3.73 12.25
C PRO A 345 -20.16 3.17 11.57
N TYR A 346 -19.71 1.97 11.95
CA TYR A 346 -18.49 1.34 11.46
C TYR A 346 -18.73 -0.05 10.85
N LEU A 347 -17.82 -0.41 9.94
CA LEU A 347 -17.67 -1.75 9.36
C LEU A 347 -16.18 -1.98 9.03
N TRP A 348 -15.68 -3.20 9.24
CA TRP A 348 -14.38 -3.64 8.72
C TRP A 348 -14.59 -4.35 7.38
N GLY A 349 -13.88 -3.90 6.34
CA GLY A 349 -13.69 -4.60 5.07
C GLY A 349 -12.23 -5.00 4.90
N ALA A 350 -11.95 -6.10 4.22
CA ALA A 350 -10.58 -6.57 4.03
C ALA A 350 -10.38 -7.39 2.76
N ASN A 351 -9.23 -7.18 2.11
CA ASN A 351 -8.75 -7.99 0.99
C ASN A 351 -7.51 -8.80 1.41
N VAL A 352 -7.46 -10.08 1.06
CA VAL A 352 -6.35 -11.00 1.33
C VAL A 352 -5.62 -11.32 0.03
N PHE A 353 -4.39 -10.85 -0.09
CA PHE A 353 -3.56 -10.97 -1.28
C PHE A 353 -2.46 -12.03 -1.12
N THR A 354 -1.89 -12.46 -2.24
CA THR A 354 -0.62 -13.21 -2.28
C THR A 354 0.40 -12.37 -3.04
N ALA A 355 1.55 -12.09 -2.42
CA ALA A 355 2.62 -11.29 -3.00
C ALA A 355 3.18 -11.94 -4.28
N ARG A 356 3.28 -11.17 -5.36
CA ARG A 356 3.81 -11.60 -6.67
C ARG A 356 5.34 -11.48 -6.77
N ALA A 357 5.93 -10.65 -5.91
CA ALA A 357 7.35 -10.33 -5.87
C ALA A 357 7.78 -10.06 -4.41
N GLN A 358 9.09 -9.89 -4.19
CA GLN A 358 9.59 -9.35 -2.94
C GLN A 358 9.53 -7.81 -2.98
N GLY A 359 8.96 -7.19 -1.96
CA GLY A 359 8.67 -5.75 -1.96
C GLY A 359 8.39 -5.19 -0.58
N GLN A 360 7.89 -3.97 -0.55
CA GLN A 360 7.33 -3.34 0.64
C GLN A 360 6.00 -2.67 0.31
N ILE A 361 4.95 -2.99 1.06
CA ILE A 361 3.66 -2.28 1.00
C ILE A 361 3.89 -0.90 1.62
N LYS A 362 3.67 0.14 0.83
CA LYS A 362 3.92 1.54 1.20
C LYS A 362 2.63 2.27 1.57
N ALA A 363 1.60 2.07 0.75
CA ALA A 363 0.31 2.72 0.89
C ALA A 363 -0.82 1.73 0.60
N VAL A 364 -2.03 2.12 1.00
CA VAL A 364 -3.28 1.39 0.70
C VAL A 364 -4.32 2.38 0.26
N SER A 365 -5.26 1.98 -0.60
CA SER A 365 -6.41 2.81 -0.94
C SER A 365 -7.75 2.18 -0.62
N PHE A 366 -8.73 3.05 -0.42
CA PHE A 366 -10.13 2.72 -0.17
C PHE A 366 -11.00 3.95 -0.48
N TYR A 367 -12.30 3.74 -0.60
CA TYR A 367 -13.27 4.82 -0.75
C TYR A 367 -13.83 5.25 0.61
N THR A 368 -14.18 6.53 0.77
CA THR A 368 -15.08 7.00 1.83
C THR A 368 -16.32 7.63 1.22
N LEU A 369 -17.49 7.34 1.81
CA LEU A 369 -18.80 7.62 1.20
C LEU A 369 -19.61 8.67 1.99
N ASP A 370 -19.12 9.04 3.16
CA ASP A 370 -19.59 10.17 3.97
C ASP A 370 -18.48 11.23 4.05
N SER A 371 -18.83 12.46 4.42
CA SER A 371 -17.83 13.43 4.89
C SER A 371 -17.48 13.08 6.35
N ASN A 372 -16.34 13.51 6.90
CA ASN A 372 -15.91 13.20 8.28
C ASN A 372 -15.86 11.69 8.62
N VAL A 373 -15.11 10.88 7.87
CA VAL A 373 -14.93 9.44 8.12
C VAL A 373 -13.62 9.20 8.86
N ASN A 374 -13.67 8.50 10.01
CA ASN A 374 -12.48 7.99 10.66
C ASN A 374 -12.09 6.63 10.08
N TYR A 375 -10.80 6.42 9.81
CA TYR A 375 -10.28 5.15 9.27
C TYR A 375 -9.22 4.53 10.18
N GLU A 376 -9.19 3.20 10.20
CA GLU A 376 -8.11 2.38 10.74
C GLU A 376 -7.69 1.37 9.67
N ALA A 377 -6.53 1.60 9.05
CA ALA A 377 -5.93 0.70 8.07
C ALA A 377 -4.85 -0.16 8.74
N SER A 378 -4.87 -1.46 8.49
CA SER A 378 -3.96 -2.44 9.11
C SER A 378 -3.48 -3.46 8.09
N VAL A 379 -2.21 -3.85 8.17
CA VAL A 379 -1.59 -4.86 7.30
C VAL A 379 -1.17 -6.06 8.14
N TYR A 380 -1.69 -7.24 7.82
CA TYR A 380 -1.29 -8.51 8.44
C TYR A 380 -0.46 -9.34 7.47
N LYS A 381 0.59 -9.99 7.98
CA LYS A 381 1.50 -10.87 7.25
C LYS A 381 1.30 -12.34 7.64
N ASN A 382 1.65 -13.28 6.76
CA ASN A 382 1.47 -14.73 6.96
C ASN A 382 0.01 -15.11 7.26
N VAL A 383 -0.92 -14.53 6.51
CA VAL A 383 -2.37 -14.70 6.70
C VAL A 383 -2.81 -16.09 6.20
N ALA A 384 -3.57 -16.80 7.02
CA ALA A 384 -3.99 -18.18 6.76
C ALA A 384 -5.39 -18.27 6.11
N SER A 385 -6.45 -18.22 6.93
CA SER A 385 -7.84 -18.47 6.53
C SER A 385 -8.80 -17.28 6.66
N ALA A 386 -8.44 -16.28 7.48
CA ALA A 386 -9.19 -15.03 7.65
C ALA A 386 -8.23 -13.85 7.85
N PRO A 387 -8.60 -12.60 7.49
CA PRO A 387 -7.67 -11.47 7.37
C PRO A 387 -6.74 -11.23 8.56
N THR A 388 -7.25 -11.34 9.79
CA THR A 388 -6.51 -11.05 11.03
C THR A 388 -5.83 -12.27 11.66
N THR A 389 -5.75 -13.41 10.95
CA THR A 389 -5.06 -14.63 11.44
C THR A 389 -3.53 -14.54 11.40
N GLY A 390 -3.00 -13.56 10.66
CA GLY A 390 -1.56 -13.31 10.52
C GLY A 390 -0.96 -12.45 11.64
N ILE A 391 0.30 -12.07 11.46
CA ILE A 391 1.02 -11.13 12.32
C ILE A 391 0.72 -9.70 11.85
N LEU A 392 0.20 -8.84 12.73
CA LEU A 392 0.05 -7.41 12.45
C LEU A 392 1.43 -6.77 12.23
N ALA A 393 1.66 -6.22 11.05
CA ALA A 393 2.98 -5.76 10.60
C ALA A 393 3.06 -4.25 10.30
N GLY A 394 1.92 -3.59 10.10
CA GLY A 394 1.84 -2.13 9.94
C GLY A 394 0.42 -1.60 10.13
N THR A 395 0.30 -0.34 10.53
CA THR A 395 -0.98 0.36 10.71
C THR A 395 -0.92 1.82 10.28
N LYS A 396 -2.08 2.38 9.96
CA LYS A 396 -2.34 3.81 9.80
C LYS A 396 -3.73 4.11 10.38
N THR A 397 -3.88 5.23 11.06
CA THR A 397 -5.18 5.75 11.48
C THR A 397 -5.29 7.22 11.13
N GLY A 398 -6.51 7.71 10.93
CA GLY A 398 -6.75 9.10 10.60
C GLY A 398 -8.22 9.43 10.37
N SER A 399 -8.46 10.63 9.88
CA SER A 399 -9.78 11.16 9.55
C SER A 399 -9.75 11.76 8.14
N ILE A 400 -10.80 11.54 7.38
CA ILE A 400 -11.01 12.03 6.02
C ILE A 400 -12.24 12.95 6.04
N ASN A 401 -12.04 14.22 5.68
CA ASN A 401 -13.06 15.26 5.89
C ASN A 401 -14.10 15.31 4.76
N VAL A 402 -13.72 14.99 3.53
CA VAL A 402 -14.63 14.92 2.36
C VAL A 402 -14.57 13.51 1.78
N ALA A 403 -15.73 12.97 1.41
CA ALA A 403 -15.88 11.68 0.73
C ALA A 403 -15.03 11.59 -0.54
N GLY A 404 -14.61 10.39 -0.96
CA GLY A 404 -13.71 10.21 -2.09
C GLY A 404 -13.21 8.79 -2.32
N TYR A 405 -12.22 8.66 -3.20
CA TYR A 405 -11.23 7.58 -3.28
C TYR A 405 -9.89 8.14 -2.78
N HIS A 406 -9.27 7.47 -1.81
CA HIS A 406 -8.09 7.99 -1.12
C HIS A 406 -6.98 6.95 -1.06
N THR A 407 -5.73 7.38 -1.22
CA THR A 407 -4.53 6.58 -0.98
C THR A 407 -3.81 7.10 0.26
N VAL A 408 -3.60 6.23 1.25
CA VAL A 408 -2.95 6.59 2.53
C VAL A 408 -1.63 5.84 2.72
N GLU A 409 -0.54 6.58 2.91
CA GLU A 409 0.75 6.01 3.29
C GLU A 409 0.71 5.41 4.69
N LEU A 410 1.23 4.18 4.83
CA LEU A 410 1.41 3.51 6.11
C LEU A 410 2.46 4.25 6.95
N ASN A 411 2.38 4.14 8.29
CA ASN A 411 3.34 4.81 9.17
C ASN A 411 4.79 4.28 9.03
N SER A 412 4.95 3.06 8.52
CA SER A 412 6.20 2.47 8.06
C SER A 412 5.91 1.52 6.89
N PRO A 413 6.84 1.33 5.92
CA PRO A 413 6.68 0.32 4.87
C PRO A 413 6.65 -1.10 5.46
N VAL A 414 5.79 -1.96 4.92
CA VAL A 414 5.65 -3.36 5.35
C VAL A 414 6.28 -4.29 4.32
N LEU A 415 7.49 -4.77 4.60
CA LEU A 415 8.19 -5.76 3.77
C LEU A 415 7.32 -7.00 3.53
N ILE A 416 7.31 -7.54 2.31
CA ILE A 416 6.65 -8.79 1.90
C ILE A 416 7.58 -9.65 1.04
N SER A 417 7.52 -10.97 1.24
CA SER A 417 8.26 -11.95 0.44
C SER A 417 7.42 -12.47 -0.72
N ASN A 418 8.03 -12.86 -1.85
CA ASN A 418 7.31 -13.50 -2.95
C ASN A 418 6.56 -14.76 -2.47
N GLY A 419 5.28 -14.90 -2.83
CA GLY A 419 4.39 -15.96 -2.38
C GLY A 419 3.82 -15.78 -0.97
N GLU A 420 4.20 -14.74 -0.24
CA GLU A 420 3.65 -14.46 1.10
C GLU A 420 2.20 -14.00 1.02
N LYS A 421 1.32 -14.60 1.84
CA LYS A 421 -0.04 -14.11 2.03
C LYS A 421 -0.08 -12.96 3.02
N PHE A 422 -0.67 -11.85 2.60
CA PHE A 422 -0.93 -10.68 3.45
C PHE A 422 -2.39 -10.24 3.32
N SER A 423 -2.88 -9.47 4.29
CA SER A 423 -4.19 -8.83 4.21
C SER A 423 -4.07 -7.33 4.42
N ILE A 424 -4.94 -6.60 3.73
CA ILE A 424 -5.24 -5.19 4.00
C ILE A 424 -6.60 -5.16 4.66
N VAL A 425 -6.65 -4.71 5.92
CA VAL A 425 -7.86 -4.56 6.72
C VAL A 425 -8.13 -3.07 6.87
N ILE A 426 -9.26 -2.60 6.35
CA ILE A 426 -9.73 -1.22 6.49
C ILE A 426 -11.01 -1.21 7.34
N LYS A 427 -10.95 -0.55 8.49
CA LYS A 427 -12.14 -0.14 9.24
C LYS A 427 -12.48 1.29 8.87
N LEU A 428 -13.74 1.54 8.52
CA LEU A 428 -14.26 2.89 8.29
C LEU A 428 -15.34 3.18 9.32
N THR A 429 -15.44 4.43 9.77
CA THR A 429 -16.43 4.90 10.76
C THR A 429 -17.02 6.23 10.30
N ASN A 430 -18.27 6.21 9.83
CA ASN A 430 -18.97 7.38 9.28
C ASN A 430 -19.56 8.23 10.41
N LEU A 431 -19.01 9.42 10.67
CA LEU A 431 -19.40 10.23 11.83
C LEU A 431 -20.69 11.03 11.62
N ASN A 432 -21.13 11.29 10.38
CA ASN A 432 -22.44 11.94 10.14
C ASN A 432 -23.59 10.92 10.03
N GLY A 433 -23.31 9.62 10.14
CA GLY A 433 -24.31 8.56 10.18
C GLY A 433 -24.79 8.03 8.82
N TYR A 434 -24.10 8.29 7.71
CA TYR A 434 -24.40 7.61 6.44
C TYR A 434 -24.22 6.08 6.62
N PRO A 435 -25.21 5.23 6.28
CA PRO A 435 -25.22 3.83 6.71
C PRO A 435 -24.24 2.92 5.94
N TYR A 436 -23.78 3.33 4.76
CA TYR A 436 -22.85 2.54 3.93
C TYR A 436 -21.42 3.04 4.13
N GLN A 437 -20.56 2.19 4.68
CA GLN A 437 -19.18 2.53 4.99
C GLN A 437 -18.23 2.22 3.82
N HIS A 438 -18.44 1.13 3.07
CA HIS A 438 -17.47 0.61 2.10
C HIS A 438 -18.02 0.54 0.68
N ALA A 439 -17.14 0.82 -0.29
CA ALA A 439 -17.34 0.52 -1.69
C ALA A 439 -16.94 -0.93 -2.03
N ILE A 440 -17.67 -1.54 -2.95
CA ILE A 440 -17.41 -2.88 -3.48
C ILE A 440 -17.51 -2.93 -5.02
N GLU A 441 -16.72 -3.80 -5.63
CA GLU A 441 -16.94 -4.25 -7.01
C GLU A 441 -17.90 -5.43 -7.01
N LYS A 442 -18.97 -5.32 -7.79
CA LYS A 442 -20.01 -6.33 -8.02
C LYS A 442 -20.44 -6.33 -9.49
N PRO A 443 -20.74 -7.50 -10.10
CA PRO A 443 -21.21 -7.58 -11.48
C PRO A 443 -22.68 -7.16 -11.61
N TYR A 444 -22.90 -6.14 -12.45
CA TYR A 444 -24.21 -5.74 -12.95
C TYR A 444 -24.25 -5.93 -14.47
N SER A 445 -25.22 -6.68 -14.98
CA SER A 445 -25.40 -6.89 -16.42
C SER A 445 -25.72 -5.56 -17.11
N GLY A 446 -24.99 -5.21 -18.18
CA GLY A 446 -25.17 -3.91 -18.85
C GLY A 446 -24.47 -2.75 -18.14
N TYR A 447 -23.52 -3.05 -17.25
CA TYR A 447 -22.61 -2.06 -16.66
C TYR A 447 -21.26 -2.67 -16.29
N SER A 448 -21.22 -3.70 -15.43
CA SER A 448 -20.00 -4.26 -14.86
C SER A 448 -19.97 -5.80 -14.91
N SER A 449 -20.59 -6.43 -15.92
CA SER A 449 -20.81 -7.88 -15.97
C SER A 449 -19.52 -8.72 -15.89
N THR A 450 -18.39 -8.14 -16.28
CA THR A 450 -17.04 -8.72 -16.26
C THR A 450 -16.37 -8.73 -14.88
N ALA A 451 -16.96 -8.09 -13.87
CA ALA A 451 -16.49 -8.13 -12.48
C ALA A 451 -16.39 -9.56 -11.93
N THR A 452 -15.35 -9.85 -11.13
CA THR A 452 -15.10 -11.21 -10.62
C THR A 452 -14.67 -11.23 -9.17
N ALA A 453 -15.09 -12.28 -8.45
CA ALA A 453 -14.56 -12.60 -7.14
C ALA A 453 -14.45 -14.11 -6.92
N SER A 454 -13.51 -14.50 -6.06
CA SER A 454 -13.25 -15.86 -5.60
C SER A 454 -13.24 -15.90 -4.08
N SER A 455 -13.71 -17.01 -3.51
CA SER A 455 -13.62 -17.22 -2.05
C SER A 455 -12.16 -17.13 -1.58
N GLY A 456 -11.96 -16.52 -0.41
CA GLY A 456 -10.65 -16.21 0.14
C GLY A 456 -10.03 -14.89 -0.32
N GLN A 457 -10.68 -14.11 -1.19
CA GLN A 457 -10.23 -12.76 -1.58
C GLN A 457 -10.73 -11.70 -0.59
N SER A 458 -12.05 -11.50 -0.51
CA SER A 458 -12.68 -10.42 0.25
C SER A 458 -13.43 -10.92 1.48
N PHE A 459 -13.33 -10.19 2.59
CA PHE A 459 -13.98 -10.51 3.85
C PHE A 459 -14.49 -9.26 4.56
N TYR A 460 -15.62 -9.36 5.26
CA TYR A 460 -16.11 -8.31 6.17
C TYR A 460 -16.12 -8.78 7.63
N SER A 461 -16.06 -7.83 8.55
CA SER A 461 -16.30 -8.08 9.98
C SER A 461 -17.08 -6.94 10.61
N ILE A 462 -18.04 -7.31 11.45
CA ILE A 462 -18.87 -6.41 12.26
C ILE A 462 -18.25 -6.13 13.65
N ASN A 463 -17.26 -6.93 14.07
CA ASN A 463 -16.69 -6.90 15.42
C ASN A 463 -15.15 -6.87 15.47
N GLY A 464 -14.46 -7.01 14.33
CA GLY A 464 -13.00 -7.01 14.21
C GLY A 464 -12.31 -8.37 14.42
N TYR A 465 -13.05 -9.42 14.79
CA TYR A 465 -12.51 -10.74 15.14
C TYR A 465 -13.13 -11.89 14.31
N SER A 466 -14.44 -11.88 14.14
CA SER A 466 -15.19 -12.83 13.32
C SER A 466 -15.28 -12.30 11.89
N TRP A 467 -14.80 -13.07 10.91
CA TRP A 467 -14.74 -12.65 9.51
C TRP A 467 -15.60 -13.56 8.63
N THR A 468 -16.40 -12.94 7.77
CA THR A 468 -17.24 -13.62 6.79
C THR A 468 -16.73 -13.34 5.39
N ASP A 469 -16.54 -14.38 4.58
CA ASP A 469 -16.16 -14.28 3.17
C ASP A 469 -17.28 -13.59 2.37
N LEU A 470 -16.94 -12.51 1.67
CA LEU A 470 -17.90 -11.67 0.96
C LEU A 470 -18.60 -12.43 -0.17
N THR A 471 -17.92 -13.41 -0.78
CA THR A 471 -18.50 -14.26 -1.82
C THR A 471 -19.55 -15.23 -1.31
N SER A 472 -19.47 -15.59 -0.02
CA SER A 472 -20.49 -16.40 0.66
C SER A 472 -21.70 -15.56 1.11
N ALA A 473 -21.51 -14.26 1.34
CA ALA A 473 -22.56 -13.36 1.84
C ALA A 473 -23.39 -12.72 0.73
N ILE A 474 -22.76 -12.19 -0.32
CA ILE A 474 -23.42 -11.36 -1.34
C ILE A 474 -23.06 -11.74 -2.80
N GLY A 475 -22.52 -12.94 -3.02
CA GLY A 475 -22.14 -13.44 -4.34
C GLY A 475 -20.83 -12.82 -4.85
N LYS A 476 -20.57 -12.88 -6.17
CA LYS A 476 -19.29 -12.47 -6.81
C LYS A 476 -18.92 -11.00 -6.54
N THR A 477 -18.33 -10.71 -5.39
CA THR A 477 -18.11 -9.34 -4.92
C THR A 477 -16.76 -9.21 -4.25
N ASN A 478 -16.04 -8.12 -4.51
CA ASN A 478 -14.79 -7.77 -3.82
C ASN A 478 -14.86 -6.37 -3.19
N PHE A 479 -14.11 -6.13 -2.10
CA PHE A 479 -13.95 -4.78 -1.58
C PHE A 479 -13.07 -3.93 -2.49
N CYS A 480 -13.43 -2.66 -2.63
CA CYS A 480 -12.61 -1.63 -3.28
C CYS A 480 -11.46 -1.18 -2.36
N ILE A 481 -10.55 -2.13 -2.06
CA ILE A 481 -9.38 -1.95 -1.18
C ILE A 481 -8.14 -2.40 -1.95
N LYS A 482 -7.20 -1.48 -2.19
CA LYS A 482 -5.95 -1.77 -2.92
C LYS A 482 -4.73 -1.62 -2.00
N ALA A 483 -3.62 -2.27 -2.37
CA ALA A 483 -2.32 -2.10 -1.73
C ALA A 483 -1.26 -1.75 -2.78
N PHE A 484 -0.40 -0.77 -2.49
CA PHE A 484 0.66 -0.32 -3.39
C PHE A 484 2.03 -0.70 -2.84
N THR A 485 2.89 -1.22 -3.70
CA THR A 485 4.20 -1.75 -3.28
C THR A 485 5.34 -1.19 -4.10
N GLU A 486 6.47 -0.91 -3.45
CA GLU A 486 7.78 -0.76 -4.09
C GLU A 486 8.49 -2.13 -4.08
N SER A 487 9.22 -2.45 -5.15
CA SER A 487 10.08 -3.61 -5.21
C SER A 487 11.28 -3.39 -4.29
N THR A 488 11.65 -4.42 -3.52
CA THR A 488 12.93 -4.41 -2.81
C THR A 488 13.90 -5.29 -3.56
N ALA A 489 15.13 -4.83 -3.77
CA ALA A 489 16.15 -5.62 -4.43
C ALA A 489 16.34 -6.95 -3.67
N VAL A 490 16.05 -8.07 -4.31
CA VAL A 490 16.20 -9.41 -3.72
C VAL A 490 17.68 -9.60 -3.36
N PRO A 491 18.03 -9.84 -2.09
CA PRO A 491 19.41 -10.05 -1.70
C PRO A 491 20.04 -11.23 -2.46
N THR A 492 21.22 -10.98 -2.99
CA THR A 492 22.04 -12.01 -3.66
C THR A 492 23.04 -12.58 -2.65
N VAL A 493 23.51 -13.81 -2.88
CA VAL A 493 24.57 -14.41 -2.03
C VAL A 493 25.80 -13.49 -1.97
N PRO A 494 26.50 -13.38 -0.82
CA PRO A 494 27.73 -12.60 -0.76
C PRO A 494 28.79 -13.20 -1.68
N THR A 495 29.63 -12.35 -2.27
CA THR A 495 30.82 -12.84 -2.98
C THR A 495 32.03 -12.77 -2.06
N VAL A 496 32.75 -13.88 -1.93
CA VAL A 496 33.95 -13.99 -1.08
C VAL A 496 35.11 -14.63 -1.85
N THR A 497 36.32 -14.13 -1.63
CA THR A 497 37.56 -14.66 -2.21
C THR A 497 38.39 -15.33 -1.11
N THR A 498 38.90 -16.54 -1.38
CA THR A 498 39.85 -17.24 -0.50
C THR A 498 41.27 -16.90 -0.93
N ASN A 499 42.01 -16.19 -0.08
CA ASN A 499 43.40 -15.82 -0.33
C ASN A 499 44.37 -16.91 0.17
N ALA A 500 45.65 -16.79 -0.16
CA ALA A 500 46.67 -17.70 0.35
C ALA A 500 46.80 -17.60 1.89
N ALA A 501 47.15 -18.71 2.54
CA ALA A 501 47.49 -18.70 3.96
C ALA A 501 48.84 -18.01 4.19
N THR A 502 49.00 -17.34 5.32
CA THR A 502 50.22 -16.62 5.74
C THR A 502 50.64 -17.04 7.15
N GLY A 503 51.82 -16.63 7.61
CA GLY A 503 52.27 -16.94 8.98
C GLY A 503 52.40 -18.44 9.29
N ILE A 504 52.66 -19.26 8.27
CA ILE A 504 52.69 -20.73 8.40
C ILE A 504 53.88 -21.16 9.25
N THR A 505 53.62 -21.90 10.32
CA THR A 505 54.62 -22.51 11.20
C THR A 505 54.54 -24.04 11.12
N GLN A 506 55.15 -24.74 12.08
CA GLN A 506 55.00 -26.18 12.24
C GLN A 506 53.61 -26.58 12.76
N THR A 507 52.92 -25.69 13.49
CA THR A 507 51.68 -26.00 14.23
C THR A 507 50.58 -24.96 14.08
N SER A 508 50.78 -23.91 13.26
CA SER A 508 49.81 -22.85 13.02
C SER A 508 49.87 -22.27 11.60
N ALA A 509 48.80 -21.60 11.18
CA ALA A 509 48.76 -20.77 9.98
C ALA A 509 47.60 -19.76 10.04
N THR A 510 47.77 -18.60 9.44
CA THR A 510 46.72 -17.59 9.28
C THR A 510 45.98 -17.81 7.96
N LEU A 511 44.68 -18.09 8.02
CA LEU A 511 43.80 -18.12 6.86
C LEU A 511 43.35 -16.70 6.51
N ASN A 512 43.25 -16.36 5.24
CA ASN A 512 42.91 -15.02 4.76
C ASN A 512 41.74 -15.06 3.76
N GLY A 513 40.79 -14.14 3.90
CA GLY A 513 39.60 -14.01 3.05
C GLY A 513 39.23 -12.56 2.79
N VAL A 514 38.47 -12.31 1.72
CA VAL A 514 37.95 -10.98 1.38
C VAL A 514 36.51 -11.11 0.92
N ILE A 515 35.57 -10.42 1.59
CA ILE A 515 34.20 -10.25 1.08
C ILE A 515 34.25 -9.15 0.02
N THR A 516 34.03 -9.53 -1.23
CA THR A 516 34.12 -8.65 -2.40
C THR A 516 32.81 -7.92 -2.72
N ALA A 517 31.67 -8.45 -2.26
CA ALA A 517 30.38 -7.76 -2.21
C ALA A 517 29.47 -8.43 -1.18
N VAL A 518 28.69 -7.64 -0.43
CA VAL A 518 27.74 -8.13 0.59
C VAL A 518 26.39 -8.59 0.01
N GLY A 519 26.17 -8.44 -1.30
CA GLY A 519 24.97 -8.96 -1.98
C GLY A 519 23.67 -8.18 -1.75
N GLY A 520 23.73 -6.98 -1.17
CA GLY A 520 22.55 -6.12 -0.93
C GLY A 520 21.88 -6.29 0.43
N SER A 521 22.40 -7.17 1.28
CA SER A 521 21.95 -7.40 2.66
C SER A 521 23.17 -7.54 3.57
N PRO A 522 23.10 -7.24 4.89
CA PRO A 522 24.20 -7.50 5.80
C PRO A 522 24.62 -8.98 5.77
N VAL A 523 25.93 -9.22 5.78
CA VAL A 523 26.49 -10.56 5.99
C VAL A 523 26.27 -10.92 7.47
N ASP A 524 25.47 -11.95 7.72
CA ASP A 524 25.09 -12.41 9.06
C ASP A 524 26.17 -13.31 9.69
N SER A 525 26.97 -13.98 8.86
CA SER A 525 28.06 -14.86 9.30
C SER A 525 29.11 -15.00 8.19
N TYR A 526 30.39 -14.96 8.55
CA TYR A 526 31.51 -15.23 7.63
C TYR A 526 32.69 -15.88 8.36
N GLY A 527 33.52 -16.61 7.62
CA GLY A 527 34.63 -17.35 8.20
C GLY A 527 35.30 -18.32 7.23
N PHE A 528 35.76 -19.48 7.73
CA PHE A 528 36.45 -20.50 6.94
C PHE A 528 35.97 -21.93 7.24
N ASP A 529 35.84 -22.73 6.18
CA ASP A 529 35.79 -24.20 6.28
C ASP A 529 37.20 -24.75 5.99
N TRP A 530 37.67 -25.74 6.76
CA TRP A 530 39.01 -26.33 6.57
C TRP A 530 39.10 -27.83 6.92
N GLY A 531 40.14 -28.51 6.41
CA GLY A 531 40.35 -29.94 6.62
C GLY A 531 41.65 -30.46 6.04
N ILE A 532 41.77 -31.80 5.95
CA ILE A 532 42.96 -32.52 5.43
C ILE A 532 42.74 -33.10 4.03
N SER A 533 41.62 -32.78 3.38
CA SER A 533 41.25 -33.20 2.03
C SER A 533 40.64 -32.03 1.26
N PRO A 534 40.96 -31.82 -0.03
CA PRO A 534 40.31 -30.78 -0.84
C PRO A 534 38.83 -31.06 -1.09
N PHE A 535 38.38 -32.31 -0.90
CA PHE A 535 37.00 -32.76 -1.14
C PHE A 535 36.17 -32.84 0.15
N SER A 536 36.77 -32.66 1.33
CA SER A 536 36.08 -32.75 2.61
C SER A 536 36.76 -31.84 3.64
N LEU A 537 36.11 -30.69 3.87
CA LEU A 537 36.52 -29.68 4.84
C LEU A 537 35.64 -29.87 6.09
N THR A 538 36.10 -30.74 6.99
CA THR A 538 35.30 -31.25 8.13
C THR A 538 35.24 -30.32 9.34
N ASN A 539 35.96 -29.19 9.30
CA ASN A 539 36.05 -28.22 10.39
C ASN A 539 35.55 -26.87 9.89
N HIS A 540 34.88 -26.13 10.77
CA HIS A 540 34.26 -24.84 10.47
C HIS A 540 34.69 -23.83 11.53
N ILE A 541 34.94 -22.59 11.13
CA ILE A 541 35.22 -21.48 12.07
C ILE A 541 34.61 -20.18 11.55
N GLU A 542 33.65 -19.66 12.31
CA GLU A 542 33.08 -18.33 12.13
C GLU A 542 34.04 -17.27 12.69
N VAL A 543 34.07 -16.10 12.04
CA VAL A 543 34.90 -14.94 12.38
C VAL A 543 34.04 -13.74 12.81
N GLY A 544 32.81 -13.63 12.29
CA GLY A 544 31.81 -12.67 12.78
C GLY A 544 30.73 -12.34 11.75
N SER A 545 30.09 -11.18 11.95
CA SER A 545 28.98 -10.64 11.16
C SER A 545 29.19 -9.16 10.81
N THR A 546 28.22 -8.52 10.14
CA THR A 546 28.35 -7.14 9.63
C THR A 546 27.09 -6.29 9.82
N SER A 547 27.25 -4.96 9.74
CA SER A 547 26.15 -3.99 9.82
C SER A 547 25.59 -3.60 8.44
N PRO A 548 24.38 -3.01 8.36
CA PRO A 548 23.86 -2.37 7.15
C PRO A 548 24.84 -1.34 6.55
N GLY A 549 24.92 -1.29 5.22
CA GLY A 549 25.83 -0.39 4.50
C GLY A 549 27.30 -0.83 4.43
N SER A 550 27.64 -2.03 4.92
CA SER A 550 29.02 -2.53 4.90
C SER A 550 29.59 -2.66 3.47
N THR A 551 30.74 -2.04 3.24
CA THR A 551 31.53 -2.11 2.01
C THR A 551 32.42 -3.36 1.98
N PRO A 552 33.03 -3.73 0.83
CA PRO A 552 33.95 -4.87 0.74
C PRO A 552 35.13 -4.78 1.73
N PHE A 553 35.45 -5.88 2.41
CA PHE A 553 36.46 -5.91 3.49
C PHE A 553 37.22 -7.24 3.57
N SER A 554 38.40 -7.19 4.19
CA SER A 554 39.28 -8.34 4.43
C SER A 554 39.12 -8.90 5.84
N PHE A 555 39.20 -10.22 5.98
CA PHE A 555 39.19 -10.91 7.27
C PHE A 555 40.22 -12.04 7.31
N ASN A 556 40.60 -12.45 8.53
CA ASN A 556 41.55 -13.53 8.74
C ASN A 556 41.24 -14.30 10.04
N ASN A 557 41.81 -15.49 10.19
CA ASN A 557 41.76 -16.27 11.43
C ASN A 557 43.03 -17.12 11.56
N VAL A 558 43.53 -17.35 12.79
CA VAL A 558 44.75 -18.11 13.05
C VAL A 558 44.41 -19.53 13.54
N LEU A 559 44.62 -20.53 12.68
CA LEU A 559 44.58 -21.92 13.10
C LEU A 559 45.82 -22.26 13.94
N THR A 560 45.64 -23.06 14.97
CA THR A 560 46.70 -23.58 15.86
C THR A 560 46.47 -25.07 16.15
N GLY A 561 47.44 -25.74 16.76
CA GLY A 561 47.35 -27.19 17.06
C GLY A 561 47.45 -28.09 15.82
N LEU A 562 47.97 -27.57 14.70
CA LEU A 562 48.19 -28.33 13.48
C LEU A 562 49.39 -29.29 13.65
N ALA A 563 49.40 -30.38 12.88
CA ALA A 563 50.55 -31.28 12.81
C ALA A 563 51.59 -30.75 11.81
N SER A 564 52.88 -30.91 12.11
CA SER A 564 54.00 -30.53 11.23
C SER A 564 54.13 -31.42 9.99
N ASP A 565 54.75 -30.90 8.92
CA ASP A 565 54.98 -31.61 7.64
C ASP A 565 53.66 -32.12 6.99
N LYS A 566 52.56 -31.38 7.16
CA LYS A 566 51.21 -31.80 6.76
C LYS A 566 50.46 -30.74 5.96
N THR A 567 49.88 -31.15 4.83
CA THR A 567 49.03 -30.29 4.00
C THR A 567 47.61 -30.20 4.55
N TYR A 568 47.11 -28.97 4.66
CA TYR A 568 45.75 -28.62 5.02
C TYR A 568 45.09 -27.84 3.88
N TYR A 569 43.77 -27.98 3.77
CA TYR A 569 42.92 -27.36 2.75
C TYR A 569 41.89 -26.46 3.42
N PHE A 570 41.53 -25.35 2.79
CA PHE A 570 40.55 -24.41 3.33
C PHE A 570 39.83 -23.60 2.23
N LYS A 571 38.64 -23.08 2.55
CA LYS A 571 37.95 -22.04 1.77
C LYS A 571 37.37 -21.00 2.73
N ALA A 572 37.27 -19.75 2.28
CA ALA A 572 36.47 -18.73 2.94
C ALA A 572 34.97 -18.93 2.63
N TYR A 573 34.08 -18.51 3.53
CA TYR A 573 32.64 -18.39 3.28
C TYR A 573 32.07 -17.08 3.83
N ALA A 574 30.91 -16.68 3.31
CA ALA A 574 30.05 -15.65 3.88
C ALA A 574 28.58 -16.01 3.60
N HIS A 575 27.65 -15.59 4.46
CA HIS A 575 26.21 -15.81 4.33
C HIS A 575 25.43 -14.51 4.61
N ASN A 576 24.32 -14.31 3.91
CA ASN A 576 23.34 -13.25 4.17
C ASN A 576 21.92 -13.80 3.93
N THR A 577 20.90 -12.95 3.99
CA THR A 577 19.50 -13.34 3.70
C THR A 577 19.23 -13.83 2.26
N GLY A 578 20.20 -13.69 1.34
CA GLY A 578 20.19 -14.28 -0.01
C GLY A 578 20.88 -15.64 -0.10
N GLY A 579 21.52 -16.11 0.98
CA GLY A 579 22.15 -17.43 1.11
C GLY A 579 23.68 -17.39 1.26
N GLN A 580 24.31 -18.57 1.18
CA GLN A 580 25.76 -18.72 1.33
C GLN A 580 26.53 -18.48 0.02
N SER A 581 27.70 -17.85 0.14
CA SER A 581 28.64 -17.58 -0.95
C SER A 581 29.05 -18.85 -1.71
N THR A 582 28.71 -18.93 -3.00
CA THR A 582 29.02 -20.09 -3.85
C THR A 582 30.35 -19.95 -4.60
N ASN A 583 30.87 -18.74 -4.77
CA ASN A 583 32.00 -18.39 -5.64
C ASN A 583 33.40 -18.74 -5.07
N THR A 584 33.48 -19.74 -4.19
CA THR A 584 34.64 -19.98 -3.32
C THR A 584 35.63 -20.98 -3.91
N THR A 585 36.93 -20.75 -3.73
CA THR A 585 37.98 -21.66 -4.24
C THR A 585 38.77 -22.28 -3.09
N VAL A 586 38.88 -23.60 -3.06
CA VAL A 586 39.70 -24.30 -2.06
C VAL A 586 41.17 -23.96 -2.29
N LYS A 587 41.81 -23.39 -1.27
CA LYS A 587 43.25 -23.19 -1.18
C LYS A 587 43.86 -24.26 -0.27
N ASN A 588 45.18 -24.35 -0.27
CA ASN A 588 45.92 -25.24 0.62
C ASN A 588 47.20 -24.57 1.14
N PHE A 589 47.76 -25.15 2.20
CA PHE A 589 49.08 -24.84 2.72
C PHE A 589 49.67 -26.09 3.38
N THR A 590 51.00 -26.17 3.49
CA THR A 590 51.70 -27.25 4.20
C THR A 590 52.43 -26.65 5.40
N THR A 591 52.17 -27.18 6.60
CA THR A 591 52.90 -26.79 7.80
C THR A 591 54.38 -27.11 7.67
N LEU A 592 55.23 -26.29 8.29
CA LEU A 592 56.68 -26.50 8.25
C LEU A 592 57.05 -27.85 8.86
N LYS A 593 58.03 -28.53 8.26
CA LYS A 593 58.57 -29.78 8.76
C LYS A 593 59.25 -29.58 10.11
N ASN A 594 58.97 -30.44 11.07
CA ASN A 594 59.79 -30.54 12.28
C ASN A 594 61.07 -31.31 11.96
N ASN A 595 62.20 -30.62 11.92
CA ASN A 595 63.51 -31.26 11.76
C ASN A 595 64.03 -31.71 13.14
N PRO A 596 64.65 -32.89 13.26
CA PRO A 596 65.26 -33.31 14.53
C PRO A 596 66.44 -32.38 14.91
N PRO A 597 66.79 -32.30 16.21
CA PRO A 597 68.00 -31.62 16.65
C PRO A 597 69.25 -32.23 16.00
N ALA A 598 70.20 -31.39 15.62
CA ALA A 598 71.52 -31.79 15.13
C ALA A 598 72.55 -31.60 16.24
N VAL A 599 73.39 -32.62 16.46
CA VAL A 599 74.45 -32.62 17.46
C VAL A 599 75.79 -32.99 16.84
N THR A 600 76.88 -32.57 17.47
CA THR A 600 78.24 -32.97 17.10
C THR A 600 79.00 -33.35 18.37
N THR A 601 79.46 -34.60 18.44
CA THR A 601 80.31 -35.08 19.54
C THR A 601 81.74 -34.60 19.29
N ASN A 602 82.27 -33.80 20.21
CA ASN A 602 83.64 -33.32 20.18
C ASN A 602 84.59 -34.32 20.87
N ALA A 603 85.90 -34.14 20.69
CA ALA A 603 86.89 -34.92 21.41
C ALA A 603 86.73 -34.78 22.94
N ALA A 604 86.86 -35.88 23.68
CA ALA A 604 86.87 -35.86 25.13
C ALA A 604 88.12 -35.13 25.66
N THR A 605 87.98 -34.40 26.75
CA THR A 605 89.05 -33.64 27.42
C THR A 605 89.19 -34.07 28.88
N GLY A 606 90.17 -33.54 29.61
CA GLY A 606 90.34 -33.83 31.04
C GLY A 606 90.57 -35.32 31.36
N ILE A 607 91.12 -36.09 30.41
CA ILE A 607 91.27 -37.54 30.52
C ILE A 607 92.32 -37.88 31.59
N THR A 608 91.92 -38.70 32.57
CA THR A 608 92.78 -39.24 33.63
C THR A 608 92.77 -40.77 33.60
N GLN A 609 93.34 -41.42 34.62
CA GLN A 609 93.27 -42.88 34.77
C GLN A 609 91.84 -43.41 34.99
N THR A 610 90.91 -42.58 35.49
CA THR A 610 89.56 -43.00 35.91
C THR A 610 88.44 -42.03 35.53
N SER A 611 88.72 -40.95 34.79
CA SER A 611 87.73 -39.95 34.38
C SER A 611 88.04 -39.34 33.01
N ALA A 612 87.01 -38.77 32.37
CA ALA A 612 87.11 -37.90 31.20
C ALA A 612 85.90 -36.96 31.15
N THR A 613 86.06 -35.79 30.55
CA THR A 613 84.97 -34.87 30.20
C THR A 613 84.53 -35.15 28.76
N LEU A 614 83.27 -35.51 28.57
CA LEU A 614 82.67 -35.61 27.23
C LEU A 614 82.21 -34.21 26.79
N ASN A 615 82.48 -33.86 25.53
CA ASN A 615 82.18 -32.54 24.97
C ASN A 615 81.33 -32.71 23.72
N GLY A 616 80.47 -31.73 23.44
CA GLY A 616 79.64 -31.71 22.23
C GLY A 616 79.15 -30.31 21.93
N VAL A 617 78.31 -30.20 20.91
CA VAL A 617 77.54 -28.98 20.56
C VAL A 617 76.19 -29.43 20.00
N ILE A 618 75.09 -28.80 20.42
CA ILE A 618 73.84 -28.85 19.66
C ILE A 618 73.94 -27.82 18.53
N THR A 619 74.30 -28.29 17.34
CA THR A 619 74.58 -27.43 16.17
C THR A 619 73.30 -26.89 15.51
N ALA A 620 72.15 -27.54 15.73
CA ALA A 620 70.83 -26.97 15.50
C ALA A 620 69.81 -27.58 16.48
N VAL A 621 68.94 -26.77 17.09
CA VAL A 621 67.89 -27.26 18.00
C VAL A 621 66.76 -28.04 17.31
N GLY A 622 66.68 -27.98 15.98
CA GLY A 622 65.62 -28.63 15.19
C GLY A 622 64.47 -27.68 14.87
N GLY A 623 63.26 -28.22 14.70
CA GLY A 623 62.04 -27.43 14.55
C GLY A 623 61.42 -27.04 15.91
N SER A 624 61.29 -28.01 16.80
CA SER A 624 60.80 -27.84 18.19
C SER A 624 61.95 -27.55 19.17
N PRO A 625 61.66 -27.16 20.43
CA PRO A 625 62.66 -27.17 21.50
C PRO A 625 63.27 -28.57 21.69
N VAL A 626 64.47 -28.63 22.27
CA VAL A 626 65.13 -29.89 22.62
C VAL A 626 64.67 -30.33 24.01
N ASP A 627 63.86 -31.39 24.07
CA ASP A 627 63.26 -31.92 25.30
C ASP A 627 64.28 -32.56 26.26
N SER A 628 65.31 -33.24 25.74
CA SER A 628 66.51 -33.61 26.51
C SER A 628 67.75 -33.76 25.61
N TYR A 629 68.94 -33.62 26.21
CA TYR A 629 70.23 -33.84 25.54
C TYR A 629 71.25 -34.46 26.51
N GLY A 630 72.25 -35.17 25.98
CA GLY A 630 73.21 -35.92 26.78
C GLY A 630 74.22 -36.73 25.96
N PHE A 631 74.92 -37.65 26.61
CA PHE A 631 75.92 -38.51 25.97
C PHE A 631 75.67 -39.99 26.23
N ASP A 632 75.83 -40.79 25.16
CA ASP A 632 76.00 -42.24 25.22
C ASP A 632 77.49 -42.60 25.20
N TRP A 633 77.94 -43.51 26.06
CA TRP A 633 79.34 -43.94 26.15
C TRP A 633 79.48 -45.43 26.53
N GLY A 634 80.63 -46.03 26.18
CA GLY A 634 80.93 -47.43 26.44
C GLY A 634 82.30 -47.83 25.89
N THR A 635 82.64 -49.11 26.04
CA THR A 635 83.94 -49.68 25.62
C THR A 635 83.95 -50.26 24.21
N SER A 636 82.83 -50.18 23.48
CA SER A 636 82.69 -50.67 22.10
C SER A 636 82.14 -49.58 21.17
N PRO A 637 82.70 -49.37 19.96
CA PRO A 637 82.19 -48.40 19.00
C PRO A 637 80.79 -48.74 18.44
N THR A 638 80.29 -49.96 18.69
CA THR A 638 78.95 -50.42 18.29
C THR A 638 78.03 -50.71 19.49
N SER A 639 78.49 -50.46 20.73
CA SER A 639 77.69 -50.69 21.94
C SER A 639 78.09 -49.70 23.05
N LEU A 640 77.37 -48.57 23.07
CA LEU A 640 77.50 -47.52 24.07
C LEU A 640 76.42 -47.74 25.14
N THR A 641 76.71 -48.60 26.12
CA THR A 641 75.70 -49.11 27.06
C THR A 641 75.35 -48.17 28.23
N ASN A 642 76.02 -47.03 28.34
CA ASN A 642 75.83 -46.07 29.42
C ASN A 642 75.34 -44.74 28.85
N ARG A 643 74.26 -44.19 29.41
CA ARG A 643 73.72 -42.87 29.06
C ARG A 643 73.74 -41.96 30.27
N PHE A 644 73.99 -40.67 30.07
CA PHE A 644 73.53 -39.62 30.99
C PHE A 644 72.97 -38.43 30.22
N GLU A 645 71.92 -37.82 30.78
CA GLU A 645 71.37 -36.56 30.29
C GLU A 645 72.04 -35.38 31.02
N VAL A 646 72.26 -34.29 30.29
CA VAL A 646 72.89 -33.06 30.78
C VAL A 646 71.83 -32.00 31.10
N GLY A 647 70.73 -31.96 30.35
CA GLY A 647 69.62 -31.05 30.62
C GLY A 647 68.51 -31.07 29.57
N VAL A 648 67.68 -30.03 29.65
CA VAL A 648 66.56 -29.72 28.75
C VAL A 648 66.69 -28.28 28.25
N THR A 649 65.96 -27.86 27.21
CA THR A 649 66.05 -26.49 26.68
C THR A 649 64.76 -25.69 26.80
N SER A 650 64.89 -24.38 26.97
CA SER A 650 63.76 -23.44 26.87
C SER A 650 63.41 -23.15 25.39
N PRO A 651 62.14 -22.80 25.08
CA PRO A 651 61.76 -22.33 23.75
C PRO A 651 62.58 -21.12 23.29
N GLY A 652 62.99 -21.10 22.02
CA GLY A 652 63.86 -20.05 21.46
C GLY A 652 65.36 -20.20 21.74
N SER A 653 65.78 -21.38 22.21
CA SER A 653 67.20 -21.73 22.36
C SER A 653 67.95 -21.67 21.02
N THR A 654 69.11 -21.01 21.03
CA THR A 654 70.09 -21.02 19.92
C THR A 654 71.09 -22.17 20.12
N PRO A 655 71.87 -22.56 19.10
CA PRO A 655 72.95 -23.55 19.24
C PRO A 655 73.86 -23.28 20.45
N PHE A 656 74.19 -24.33 21.21
CA PHE A 656 74.95 -24.25 22.45
C PHE A 656 75.84 -25.49 22.68
N ASN A 657 76.81 -25.34 23.58
CA ASN A 657 77.78 -26.37 23.97
C ASN A 657 77.32 -27.12 25.22
#